data_AF-A0A952UTQ0-F1
#
_entry.id   AF-A0A952UTQ0-F1
#
_cell.length_a   1.000
_cell.length_b   1.000
_cell.length_c   1.000
_cell.angle_alpha   90.00
_cell.angle_beta   90.00
_cell.angle_gamma   90.00
#
_symmetry.space_group_name_H-M   'P 1'
#
loop_
_entity.id
_entity.type
_entity.pdbx_description
1 polymer ?
#
loop_
_entity_poly.entity_id
_entity_poly.type
_entity_poly.pdbx_seq_one_letter_code
_entity_poly.pdbx_strand_id
1 'polypeptide(L)'
;MHDLIGRDEALRTLTRWVREGRWVTVLGPPGVGKTAIAKALAASWSEPSLVVELRGARTSSDVLARLRAAVVADGRASTSEVIALLGEQASLLVLDEADALPEVVAQVAAELLSSARTRLLVTSRVRLHSPEERCFDLPLLELAAAKQLFVRLAERASPGRGGVDSDADVELLVERLDRLPLALELAAARTRALSVTELVSIMDQRFQWLRTKQQGDGHLSLETAIRTSLDALGANERGALARLSVFTTPFSCADAARVLELEPAVALDVVQDLLDCSMLHRAETRADGVARFEVLETIRELAMGGAAAEVAEARAAHARYFVERGEELAAAASGEQGGSVLELLAGCAPELAQAFEHLAQSDAQLASRLALSLTPLALARGPLEAHEARLARCLQGLELGADPLRAHLLLESGTSKFMRFDLEAAQGDLTEAFRLASEHGDATCADRARTTLMLATQWRGDVVAAGPPPLGPRAPFAFLAGGLLALHRGDLDVAIREAARGLDQARLAGDLTQQARLLALRALLFHECDERRSARAHFEQAFALFADTKDETFAAIASLWQAFVLLDEARPDEAAEAMASAQARLDRAGMVVFCASASGYRSVALLLAGRPEEALVAGDSAIPTLRAARDVYRTTVFLAARALSLAKLERLAEAREALDEARELAAGPVNPNLKCVLAVCTEVLEELRRGGGYELARDVVQCARTRAEVSSDVRFFLEAAERLGFVSARARSASVQRLWVSAGGHEVRVGELRIDLRRRQPLARLIRHLAERHAAAPGQPTTTAELVSAGWPGQRLIAAAGAQRVWVAVATLRKLGLRDVIVRSDLGYSLSLEVALQLDPA
;
A
#
# COMPACT_ATOMS: atom_id res chain seq x y z
N MET A 1 2.77 24.57 37.91
CA MET A 1 3.57 23.40 37.52
C MET A 1 2.74 22.66 36.48
N HIS A 2 3.23 22.54 35.23
CA HIS A 2 2.48 21.83 34.19
C HIS A 2 2.37 20.36 34.58
N ASP A 3 1.19 19.76 34.48
CA ASP A 3 1.05 18.31 34.51
C ASP A 3 2.03 17.72 33.49
N LEU A 4 2.89 16.80 33.94
CA LEU A 4 3.80 16.07 33.08
C LEU A 4 2.97 15.10 32.22
N ILE A 5 2.79 15.42 30.95
CA ILE A 5 2.06 14.55 30.01
C ILE A 5 3.02 13.51 29.44
N GLY A 6 2.61 12.24 29.46
CA GLY A 6 3.36 11.13 28.84
C GLY A 6 4.68 10.78 29.54
N ARG A 7 4.86 11.16 30.82
CA ARG A 7 6.10 10.91 31.57
C ARG A 7 5.92 9.94 32.75
N ASP A 8 4.76 9.30 32.89
CA ASP A 8 4.45 8.45 34.04
C ASP A 8 5.41 7.24 34.15
N GLU A 9 5.72 6.60 33.04
CA GLU A 9 6.64 5.45 33.01
C GLU A 9 8.09 5.86 33.27
N ALA A 10 8.53 6.96 32.66
CA ALA A 10 9.86 7.51 32.90
C ALA A 10 10.02 7.90 34.38
N LEU A 11 9.02 8.56 34.97
CA LEU A 11 9.04 8.97 36.37
C LEU A 11 9.03 7.77 37.32
N ARG A 12 8.22 6.74 37.04
CA ARG A 12 8.22 5.47 37.81
C ARG A 12 9.58 4.78 37.76
N THR A 13 10.16 4.67 36.57
CA THR A 13 11.46 4.01 36.36
C THR A 13 12.59 4.78 37.04
N LEU A 14 12.61 6.10 36.86
CA LEU A 14 13.60 6.98 37.48
C LEU A 14 13.50 6.94 39.00
N THR A 15 12.29 7.01 39.56
CA THR A 15 12.07 6.87 41.00
C THR A 15 12.60 5.56 41.53
N ARG A 16 12.35 4.45 40.83
CA ARG A 16 12.88 3.14 41.18
C ARG A 16 14.41 3.12 41.15
N TRP A 17 15.03 3.63 40.08
CA TRP A 17 16.48 3.65 39.94
C TRP A 17 17.17 4.51 40.99
N VAL A 18 16.58 5.65 41.34
CA VAL A 18 17.08 6.51 42.43
C VAL A 18 16.92 5.81 43.79
N ARG A 19 15.86 5.03 44.02
CA ARG A 19 15.70 4.26 45.27
C ARG A 19 16.69 3.10 45.41
N GLU A 20 16.88 2.35 44.31
CA GLU A 20 17.78 1.19 44.23
C GLU A 20 19.27 1.59 44.20
N GLY A 21 19.58 2.68 43.50
CA GLY A 21 20.93 3.20 43.31
C GLY A 21 21.25 4.38 44.22
N ARG A 22 22.45 4.94 44.04
CA ARG A 22 22.92 6.12 44.77
C ARG A 22 23.09 7.36 43.90
N TRP A 23 23.35 7.19 42.60
CA TRP A 23 23.47 8.28 41.65
C TRP A 23 22.80 7.87 40.34
N VAL A 24 21.81 8.66 39.94
CA VAL A 24 21.22 8.60 38.60
C VAL A 24 21.43 9.93 37.87
N THR A 25 21.95 9.89 36.65
CA THR A 25 22.02 11.06 35.77
C THR A 25 20.94 10.95 34.70
N VAL A 26 20.00 11.91 34.67
CA VAL A 26 19.03 12.06 33.59
C VAL A 26 19.72 12.74 32.41
N LEU A 27 19.89 11.99 31.32
CA LEU A 27 20.48 12.45 30.07
C LEU A 27 19.42 12.75 29.03
N GLY A 28 19.80 13.51 28.01
CA GLY A 28 18.96 13.81 26.87
C GLY A 28 19.22 15.21 26.30
N PRO A 29 18.58 15.54 25.17
CA PRO A 29 18.86 16.73 24.40
C PRO A 29 18.32 17.99 25.08
N PRO A 30 18.70 19.19 24.62
CA PRO A 30 18.06 20.43 25.06
C PRO A 30 16.54 20.38 24.83
N GLY A 31 15.75 20.80 25.82
CA GLY A 31 14.28 20.89 25.67
C GLY A 31 13.47 19.61 25.86
N VAL A 32 14.11 18.45 26.09
CA VAL A 32 13.40 17.16 26.32
C VAL A 32 12.61 17.09 27.64
N GLY A 33 12.90 17.99 28.59
CA GLY A 33 12.21 18.06 29.88
C GLY A 33 12.94 17.44 31.08
N LYS A 34 14.28 17.31 31.03
CA LYS A 34 15.10 16.79 32.15
C LYS A 34 14.83 17.50 33.48
N THR A 35 14.85 18.84 33.46
CA THR A 35 14.54 19.68 34.63
C THR A 35 13.13 19.46 35.14
N ALA A 36 12.14 19.33 34.25
CA ALA A 36 10.75 19.15 34.64
C ALA A 36 10.52 17.80 35.32
N ILE A 37 11.10 16.71 34.79
CA ILE A 37 10.97 15.39 35.42
C ILE A 37 11.76 15.29 36.73
N ALA A 38 12.95 15.92 36.82
CA ALA A 38 13.74 15.92 38.05
C ALA A 38 13.04 16.70 39.18
N LYS A 39 12.46 17.87 38.86
CA LYS A 39 11.67 18.65 39.82
C LYS A 39 10.40 17.93 40.24
N ALA A 40 9.72 17.23 39.33
CA ALA A 40 8.55 16.43 39.69
C ALA A 40 8.91 15.23 40.57
N LEU A 41 10.03 14.55 40.30
CA LEU A 41 10.51 13.46 41.16
C LEU A 41 10.80 13.99 42.56
N ALA A 42 11.55 15.10 42.68
CA ALA A 42 11.82 15.75 43.96
C ALA A 42 10.53 16.13 44.71
N ALA A 43 9.56 16.74 44.01
CA ALA A 43 8.28 17.12 44.61
C ALA A 43 7.45 15.91 45.08
N SER A 44 7.59 14.75 44.43
CA SER A 44 6.91 13.50 44.80
C SER A 44 7.70 12.63 45.79
N TRP A 45 8.91 13.06 46.19
CA TRP A 45 9.78 12.29 47.07
C TRP A 45 9.28 12.39 48.52
N SER A 46 9.19 11.25 49.20
CA SER A 46 8.58 11.16 50.54
C SER A 46 9.47 11.65 51.68
N GLU A 47 10.77 11.74 51.44
CA GLU A 47 11.79 12.19 52.40
C GLU A 47 12.31 13.58 52.00
N PRO A 48 13.06 14.29 52.85
CA PRO A 48 13.59 15.62 52.50
C PRO A 48 14.40 15.58 51.20
N SER A 49 14.09 16.47 50.26
CA SER A 49 14.82 16.63 48.99
C SER A 49 15.23 18.07 48.76
N LEU A 50 16.40 18.30 48.18
CA LEU A 50 16.90 19.62 47.77
C LEU A 50 17.17 19.66 46.27
N VAL A 51 16.88 20.79 45.64
CA VAL A 51 17.18 21.03 44.22
C VAL A 51 18.16 22.19 44.12
N VAL A 52 19.29 21.97 43.45
CA VAL A 52 20.34 22.97 43.24
C VAL A 52 20.55 23.17 41.76
N GLU A 53 20.29 24.38 41.28
CA GLU A 53 20.46 24.76 39.88
C GLU A 53 21.90 25.21 39.62
N LEU A 54 22.65 24.45 38.83
CA LEU A 54 24.06 24.72 38.47
C LEU A 54 24.22 25.66 37.27
N ARG A 55 23.10 26.12 36.70
CA ARG A 55 23.04 27.05 35.55
C ARG A 55 24.02 28.19 35.69
N GLY A 56 24.95 28.32 34.75
CA GLY A 56 25.93 29.41 34.67
C GLY A 56 27.16 29.24 35.56
N ALA A 57 27.38 28.07 36.17
CA ALA A 57 28.65 27.74 36.82
C ALA A 57 29.76 27.63 35.78
N ARG A 58 30.91 28.25 36.04
CA ARG A 58 32.09 28.19 35.15
C ARG A 58 33.35 27.69 35.84
N THR A 59 33.33 27.64 37.18
CA THR A 59 34.43 27.14 38.00
C THR A 59 33.92 26.21 39.11
N SER A 60 34.82 25.42 39.69
CA SER A 60 34.51 24.60 40.88
C SER A 60 34.01 25.43 42.06
N SER A 61 34.56 26.63 42.26
CA SER A 61 34.09 27.59 43.26
C SER A 61 32.63 27.99 43.05
N ASP A 62 32.18 28.14 41.80
CA ASP A 62 30.78 28.50 41.49
C ASP A 62 29.81 27.36 41.78
N VAL A 63 30.23 26.11 41.58
CA VAL A 63 29.44 24.92 41.93
C VAL A 63 29.30 24.83 43.45
N LEU A 64 30.41 24.99 44.17
CA LEU A 64 30.41 24.98 45.64
C LEU A 64 29.61 26.14 46.25
N ALA A 65 29.65 27.32 45.64
CA ALA A 65 28.86 28.46 46.09
C ALA A 65 27.35 28.20 45.97
N ARG A 66 26.90 27.53 44.91
CA ARG A 66 25.49 27.13 44.74
C ARG A 66 25.05 26.07 45.74
N LEU A 67 25.91 25.07 45.97
CA LEU A 67 25.69 24.05 47.00
C LEU A 67 25.61 24.66 48.40
N ARG A 68 26.48 25.62 48.72
CA ARG A 68 26.44 26.41 49.96
C ARG A 68 25.12 27.17 50.12
N ALA A 69 24.65 27.81 49.06
CA ALA A 69 23.40 28.57 49.10
C ALA A 69 22.16 27.70 49.31
N ALA A 70 22.25 26.39 49.03
CA ALA A 70 21.16 25.44 49.19
C ALA A 70 20.99 24.94 50.63
N VAL A 71 21.96 25.19 51.51
CA VAL A 71 21.94 24.79 52.93
C VAL A 71 22.13 26.01 53.83
N VAL A 72 21.62 25.93 55.07
CA VAL A 72 21.88 26.96 56.08
C VAL A 72 23.30 26.75 56.64
N ALA A 73 24.31 27.26 55.93
CA ALA A 73 25.72 27.21 56.32
C ALA A 73 26.26 28.62 56.62
N ASP A 74 27.17 28.73 57.60
CA ASP A 74 27.92 29.98 57.84
C ASP A 74 28.82 30.28 56.64
N GLY A 75 29.01 31.55 56.29
CA GLY A 75 29.74 31.97 55.08
C GLY A 75 31.22 31.56 55.04
N ARG A 76 31.73 31.00 56.14
CA ARG A 76 33.09 30.44 56.30
C ARG A 76 33.17 28.92 56.26
N ALA A 77 32.05 28.21 56.06
CA ALA A 77 32.02 26.76 56.03
C ALA A 77 32.91 26.20 54.91
N SER A 78 33.80 25.28 55.27
CA SER A 78 34.64 24.52 54.34
C SER A 78 33.78 23.66 53.40
N THR A 79 34.35 23.25 52.26
CA THR A 79 33.67 22.38 51.29
C THR A 79 33.14 21.10 51.93
N SER A 80 33.95 20.45 52.78
CA SER A 80 33.58 19.22 53.47
C SER A 80 32.43 19.43 54.47
N GLU A 81 32.37 20.58 55.16
CA GLU A 81 31.26 20.90 56.06
C GLU A 81 29.94 21.11 55.30
N VAL A 82 29.98 21.76 54.14
CA VAL A 82 28.80 21.98 53.29
C VAL A 82 28.28 20.66 52.73
N ILE A 83 29.20 19.80 52.28
CA ILE A 83 28.88 18.46 51.78
C ILE A 83 28.27 17.59 52.89
N ALA A 84 28.79 17.64 54.11
CA ALA A 84 28.21 16.95 55.26
C ALA A 84 26.80 17.47 55.60
N LEU A 85 26.60 18.79 55.63
CA LEU A 85 25.29 19.41 55.89
C LEU A 85 24.25 19.03 54.83
N LEU A 86 24.62 19.02 53.55
CA LEU A 86 23.75 18.54 52.46
C LEU A 86 23.36 17.08 52.68
N GLY A 87 24.31 16.27 53.14
CA GLY A 87 24.13 14.87 53.50
C GLY A 87 23.12 14.63 54.63
N GLU A 88 23.11 15.52 55.63
CA GLU A 88 22.19 15.45 56.77
C GLU A 88 20.79 16.00 56.44
N GLN A 89 20.72 17.04 55.59
CA GLN A 89 19.47 17.77 55.33
C GLN A 89 18.62 17.18 54.19
N ALA A 90 19.22 16.37 53.30
CA ALA A 90 18.51 15.82 52.15
C ALA A 90 18.79 14.32 51.95
N SER A 91 17.72 13.54 51.90
CA SER A 91 17.74 12.14 51.45
C SER A 91 17.97 12.03 49.94
N LEU A 92 17.57 13.06 49.18
CA LEU A 92 17.70 13.19 47.74
C LEU A 92 18.19 14.60 47.40
N LEU A 93 19.33 14.70 46.74
CA LEU A 93 19.85 15.95 46.21
C LEU A 93 19.78 15.93 44.68
N VAL A 94 19.09 16.91 44.11
CA VAL A 94 18.97 17.11 42.67
C VAL A 94 19.96 18.18 42.24
N LEU A 95 20.89 17.83 41.35
CA LEU A 95 21.78 18.77 40.69
C LEU A 95 21.27 19.03 39.28
N ASP A 96 20.63 20.17 39.06
CA ASP A 96 20.02 20.53 37.78
C ASP A 96 21.02 21.32 36.92
N GLU A 97 21.12 21.01 35.62
CA GLU A 97 22.03 21.64 34.64
C GLU A 97 23.52 21.46 34.93
N ALA A 98 23.95 20.22 35.16
CA ALA A 98 25.33 19.86 35.50
C ALA A 98 26.31 19.81 34.31
N ASP A 99 25.85 20.11 33.09
CA ASP A 99 26.60 19.84 31.86
C ASP A 99 27.79 20.78 31.55
N ALA A 100 27.92 21.91 32.25
CA ALA A 100 28.99 22.87 31.96
C ALA A 100 30.37 22.46 32.51
N LEU A 101 30.41 21.62 33.56
CA LEU A 101 31.64 21.23 34.26
C LEU A 101 31.58 19.75 34.70
N PRO A 102 31.51 18.80 33.75
CA PRO A 102 31.18 17.41 34.06
C PRO A 102 32.16 16.75 35.04
N GLU A 103 33.47 16.93 34.84
CA GLU A 103 34.51 16.39 35.72
C GLU A 103 34.42 16.93 37.16
N VAL A 104 34.15 18.23 37.29
CA VAL A 104 34.03 18.90 38.60
C VAL A 104 32.77 18.42 39.32
N VAL A 105 31.65 18.32 38.61
CA VAL A 105 30.40 17.81 39.19
C VAL A 105 30.57 16.35 39.59
N ALA A 106 31.28 15.54 38.80
CA ALA A 106 31.56 14.16 39.15
C ALA A 106 32.40 14.02 40.43
N GLN A 107 33.43 14.86 40.60
CA GLN A 107 34.23 14.90 41.83
C GLN A 107 33.38 15.29 43.05
N VAL A 108 32.58 16.34 42.93
CA VAL A 108 31.70 16.79 44.02
C VAL A 108 30.62 15.75 44.35
N ALA A 109 30.07 15.08 43.33
CA ALA A 109 29.12 13.99 43.50
C ALA A 109 29.75 12.81 44.25
N ALA A 110 30.97 12.40 43.90
CA ALA A 110 31.69 11.33 44.61
C ALA A 110 31.94 11.70 46.09
N GLU A 111 32.31 12.95 46.38
CA GLU A 111 32.47 13.42 47.76
C GLU A 111 31.15 13.39 48.55
N LEU A 112 30.05 13.85 47.95
CA LEU A 112 28.69 13.76 48.53
C LEU A 112 28.26 12.31 48.80
N LEU A 113 28.61 11.39 47.91
CA LEU A 113 28.29 9.98 48.07
C LEU A 113 29.14 9.32 49.16
N SER A 114 30.40 9.72 49.33
CA SER A 114 31.28 9.16 50.35
C SER A 114 30.93 9.59 51.79
N SER A 115 30.30 10.76 51.95
CA SER A 115 30.08 11.42 53.25
C SER A 115 28.69 11.20 53.85
N ALA A 116 27.69 10.77 53.06
CA ALA A 116 26.29 10.66 53.50
C ALA A 116 25.56 9.44 52.93
N ARG A 117 24.35 9.15 53.43
CA ARG A 117 23.40 8.17 52.83
C ARG A 117 22.51 8.79 51.74
N THR A 118 22.85 9.99 51.28
CA THR A 118 22.10 10.75 50.29
C THR A 118 22.17 10.11 48.91
N ARG A 119 21.09 10.28 48.15
CA ARG A 119 20.96 9.91 46.74
C ARG A 119 21.10 11.14 45.86
N LEU A 120 21.74 10.96 44.71
CA LEU A 120 21.92 12.01 43.71
C LEU A 120 21.04 11.76 42.50
N LEU A 121 20.32 12.79 42.10
CA LEU A 121 19.68 12.87 40.79
C LEU A 121 20.30 14.05 40.05
N VAL A 122 21.04 13.78 38.98
CA VAL A 122 21.70 14.83 38.21
C VAL A 122 20.98 15.01 36.89
N THR A 123 20.71 16.23 36.44
CA THR A 123 20.31 16.46 35.05
C THR A 123 21.54 16.93 34.28
N SER A 124 21.85 16.24 33.19
CA SER A 124 22.97 16.58 32.33
C SER A 124 22.63 16.38 30.85
N ARG A 125 23.31 17.11 29.96
CA ARG A 125 23.35 16.88 28.52
C ARG A 125 24.46 15.91 28.11
N VAL A 126 25.48 15.77 28.95
CA VAL A 126 26.64 14.90 28.73
C VAL A 126 26.77 13.89 29.87
N ARG A 127 27.31 12.70 29.59
CA ARG A 127 27.73 11.78 30.67
C ARG A 127 28.79 12.44 31.56
N LEU A 128 28.76 12.14 32.85
CA LEU A 128 29.72 12.67 33.83
C LEU A 128 30.91 11.71 34.03
N HIS A 129 30.87 10.52 33.42
CA HIS A 129 31.94 9.52 33.37
C HIS A 129 32.43 9.06 34.74
N SER A 130 31.52 8.96 35.71
CA SER A 130 31.81 8.36 37.02
C SER A 130 31.46 6.87 37.06
N PRO A 131 32.26 6.00 37.72
CA PRO A 131 31.91 4.59 37.91
C PRO A 131 30.61 4.35 38.68
N GLU A 132 30.20 5.31 39.52
CA GLU A 132 28.98 5.23 40.34
C GLU A 132 27.74 5.80 39.61
N GLU A 133 27.94 6.42 38.45
CA GLU A 133 26.90 7.05 37.66
C GLU A 133 26.06 6.00 36.93
N ARG A 134 24.74 6.02 37.17
CA ARG A 134 23.77 5.31 36.35
C ARG A 134 23.05 6.29 35.44
N CYS A 135 23.30 6.22 34.14
CA CYS A 135 22.66 7.11 33.17
C CYS A 135 21.25 6.62 32.81
N PHE A 136 20.27 7.51 32.92
CA PHE A 136 18.90 7.34 32.46
C PHE A 136 18.67 8.27 31.27
N ASP A 137 18.68 7.71 30.06
CA ASP A 137 18.34 8.46 28.84
C ASP A 137 16.85 8.77 28.84
N LEU A 138 16.50 10.04 28.98
CA LEU A 138 15.10 10.45 29.00
C LEU A 138 14.54 10.35 27.57
N PRO A 139 13.55 9.47 27.30
CA PRO A 139 13.01 9.32 25.95
C PRO A 139 12.36 10.61 25.45
N LEU A 140 12.18 10.72 24.14
CA LEU A 140 11.27 11.71 23.57
C LEU A 140 9.84 11.43 24.01
N LEU A 141 8.92 12.38 23.81
CA LEU A 141 7.51 12.10 24.05
C LEU A 141 6.99 11.15 22.96
N GLU A 142 6.19 10.16 23.37
CA GLU A 142 5.38 9.38 22.44
C GLU A 142 4.49 10.30 21.60
N LEU A 143 4.27 9.94 20.34
CA LEU A 143 3.54 10.81 19.39
C LEU A 143 2.18 11.24 19.95
N ALA A 144 1.42 10.31 20.54
CA ALA A 144 0.13 10.59 21.16
C ALA A 144 0.24 11.59 22.33
N ALA A 145 1.26 11.45 23.17
CA ALA A 145 1.51 12.35 24.30
C ALA A 145 1.99 13.73 23.84
N ALA A 146 2.81 13.78 22.79
CA ALA A 146 3.32 15.01 22.19
C ALA A 146 2.19 15.81 21.51
N LYS A 147 1.30 15.14 20.75
CA LYS A 147 0.05 15.72 20.21
C LYS A 147 -0.82 16.28 21.34
N GLN A 148 -1.03 15.50 22.40
CA GLN A 148 -1.81 15.95 23.55
C GLN A 148 -1.19 17.17 24.25
N LEU A 149 0.14 17.19 24.43
CA LEU A 149 0.84 18.31 25.03
C LEU A 149 0.71 19.57 24.15
N PHE A 150 0.94 19.44 22.85
CA PHE A 150 0.80 20.56 21.91
C PHE A 150 -0.61 21.15 21.94
N VAL A 151 -1.65 20.33 21.84
CA VAL A 151 -3.05 20.78 21.88
C VAL A 151 -3.34 21.54 23.17
N ARG A 152 -2.94 20.99 24.34
CA ARG A 152 -3.14 21.69 25.62
C ARG A 152 -2.37 23.01 25.71
N LEU A 153 -1.16 23.07 25.15
CA LEU A 153 -0.37 24.31 25.14
C LEU A 153 -0.97 25.34 24.18
N ALA A 154 -1.48 24.91 23.03
CA ALA A 154 -2.13 25.77 22.03
C ALA A 154 -3.44 26.36 22.56
N GLU A 155 -4.28 25.54 23.22
CA GLU A 155 -5.50 25.98 23.90
C GLU A 155 -5.22 27.05 24.97
N ARG A 156 -4.14 26.88 25.74
CA ARG A 156 -3.71 27.86 26.74
C ARG A 156 -3.15 29.14 26.11
N ALA A 157 -2.42 29.00 25.01
CA ALA A 157 -1.88 30.15 24.29
C ALA A 157 -2.99 30.99 23.66
N SER A 158 -4.04 30.36 23.11
CA SER A 158 -5.13 31.02 22.40
C SER A 158 -6.52 30.52 22.86
N PRO A 159 -6.99 30.90 24.06
CA PRO A 159 -8.29 30.47 24.57
C PRO A 159 -9.43 30.95 23.65
N GLY A 160 -10.33 30.05 23.25
CA GLY A 160 -11.51 30.38 22.45
C GLY A 160 -11.30 30.46 20.93
N ARG A 161 -10.14 30.03 20.41
CA ARG A 161 -9.93 29.87 18.97
C ARG A 161 -10.80 28.73 18.44
N GLY A 162 -11.80 29.05 17.63
CA GLY A 162 -12.63 28.08 16.91
C GLY A 162 -11.97 27.67 15.59
N GLY A 163 -11.20 26.59 15.62
CA GLY A 163 -10.64 25.95 14.43
C GLY A 163 -10.30 24.50 14.76
N VAL A 164 -10.77 23.56 13.95
CA VAL A 164 -10.36 22.16 14.07
C VAL A 164 -9.10 22.02 13.23
N ASP A 165 -7.94 22.04 13.89
CA ASP A 165 -6.69 21.66 13.22
C ASP A 165 -6.81 20.20 12.78
N SER A 166 -6.37 19.89 11.56
CA SER A 166 -6.35 18.51 11.07
C SER A 166 -5.41 17.68 11.94
N ASP A 167 -5.84 16.50 12.36
CA ASP A 167 -5.01 15.58 13.16
C ASP A 167 -3.70 15.24 12.45
N ALA A 168 -3.72 15.18 11.11
CA ALA A 168 -2.56 14.95 10.27
C ALA A 168 -1.56 16.14 10.28
N ASP A 169 -2.05 17.38 10.32
CA ASP A 169 -1.18 18.56 10.37
C ASP A 169 -0.52 18.69 11.74
N VAL A 170 -1.26 18.38 12.82
CA VAL A 170 -0.72 18.36 14.18
C VAL A 170 0.34 17.27 14.32
N GLU A 171 0.09 16.09 13.77
CA GLU A 171 1.05 14.99 13.74
C GLU A 171 2.34 15.40 13.00
N LEU A 172 2.20 15.95 11.79
CA LEU A 172 3.34 16.44 11.01
C LEU A 172 4.13 17.54 11.74
N LEU A 173 3.43 18.48 12.39
CA LEU A 173 4.05 19.52 13.20
C LEU A 173 4.82 18.93 14.39
N VAL A 174 4.22 18.02 15.13
CA VAL A 174 4.80 17.40 16.32
C VAL A 174 6.05 16.57 15.97
N GLU A 175 6.00 15.83 14.85
CA GLU A 175 7.16 15.09 14.33
C GLU A 175 8.29 16.04 13.95
N ARG A 176 7.98 17.13 13.24
CA ARG A 176 8.99 18.13 12.86
C ARG A 176 9.58 18.87 14.06
N LEU A 177 8.89 18.93 15.19
CA LEU A 177 9.40 19.52 16.43
C LEU A 177 10.16 18.49 17.29
N ASP A 178 10.57 17.36 16.70
CA ASP A 178 11.31 16.27 17.35
C ASP A 178 10.61 15.73 18.60
N ARG A 179 9.29 15.96 18.72
CA ARG A 179 8.48 15.66 19.92
C ARG A 179 9.08 16.25 21.22
N LEU A 180 9.85 17.32 21.12
CA LEU A 180 10.50 17.98 22.25
C LEU A 180 9.52 18.92 22.98
N PRO A 181 9.24 18.73 24.28
CA PRO A 181 8.30 19.57 25.04
C PRO A 181 8.52 21.08 24.88
N LEU A 182 9.78 21.54 24.90
CA LEU A 182 10.09 22.96 24.74
C LEU A 182 9.80 23.47 23.32
N ALA A 183 10.06 22.67 22.29
CA ALA A 183 9.75 23.03 20.91
C ALA A 183 8.23 23.14 20.70
N LEU A 184 7.48 22.19 21.29
CA LEU A 184 6.02 22.19 21.29
C LEU A 184 5.44 23.42 22.00
N GLU A 185 6.03 23.84 23.12
CA GLU A 185 5.64 25.07 23.83
C GLU A 185 5.87 26.33 23.01
N LEU A 186 7.03 26.43 22.36
CA LEU A 186 7.36 27.57 21.49
C LEU A 186 6.44 27.63 20.26
N ALA A 187 6.12 26.47 19.66
CA ALA A 187 5.19 26.38 18.55
C ALA A 187 3.76 26.73 18.97
N ALA A 188 3.29 26.19 20.11
CA ALA A 188 1.98 26.48 20.67
C ALA A 188 1.80 27.99 20.93
N ALA A 189 2.83 28.68 21.43
CA ALA A 189 2.77 30.13 21.63
C ALA A 189 2.51 30.94 20.33
N ARG A 190 2.86 30.38 19.16
CA ARG A 190 2.64 31.00 17.84
C ARG A 190 1.24 30.77 17.29
N THR A 191 0.46 29.87 17.89
CA THR A 191 -0.95 29.65 17.52
C THR A 191 -1.86 30.84 17.85
N ARG A 192 -1.31 31.92 18.43
CA ARG A 192 -1.99 33.24 18.50
C ARG A 192 -2.04 33.96 17.17
N ALA A 193 -1.07 33.70 16.29
CA ALA A 193 -0.89 34.43 15.04
C ALA A 193 -1.04 33.53 13.80
N LEU A 194 -0.77 32.22 13.92
CA LEU A 194 -0.71 31.28 12.79
C LEU A 194 -1.56 30.04 13.08
N SER A 195 -2.18 29.47 12.05
CA SER A 195 -2.75 28.10 12.06
C SER A 195 -1.67 27.03 12.10
N VAL A 196 -2.05 25.79 12.46
CA VAL A 196 -1.11 24.66 12.44
C VAL A 196 -0.62 24.39 11.02
N THR A 197 -1.49 24.45 10.01
CA THR A 197 -1.12 24.32 8.60
C THR A 197 -0.09 25.38 8.18
N GLU A 198 -0.27 26.64 8.57
CA GLU A 198 0.72 27.70 8.30
C GLU A 198 2.04 27.48 9.04
N LEU A 199 2.00 26.99 10.30
CA LEU A 199 3.20 26.64 11.04
C LEU A 199 3.98 25.54 10.32
N VAL A 200 3.31 24.48 9.87
CA VAL A 200 3.92 23.42 9.07
C VAL A 200 4.57 23.98 7.82
N SER A 201 3.89 24.84 7.05
CA SER A 201 4.46 25.42 5.82
C SER A 201 5.67 26.33 6.08
N ILE A 202 5.68 27.08 7.19
CA ILE A 202 6.80 27.96 7.55
C ILE A 202 8.01 27.16 8.07
N MET A 203 7.77 25.99 8.67
CA MET A 203 8.84 25.11 9.14
C MET A 203 9.73 24.57 8.01
N ASP A 204 9.23 24.52 6.77
CA ASP A 204 10.05 24.21 5.60
C ASP A 204 11.16 25.27 5.34
N GLN A 205 11.17 26.38 6.09
CA GLN A 205 12.09 27.52 5.93
C GLN A 205 13.08 27.74 7.09
N ARG A 206 13.57 26.67 7.75
CA ARG A 206 14.80 26.64 8.60
C ARG A 206 14.70 27.17 10.04
N PHE A 207 13.66 26.84 10.80
CA PHE A 207 13.51 27.10 12.26
C PHE A 207 13.87 28.50 12.83
N GLN A 208 14.15 29.51 12.00
CA GLN A 208 14.48 30.89 12.40
C GLN A 208 13.34 31.55 13.18
N TRP A 209 12.15 30.98 13.08
CA TRP A 209 10.94 31.41 13.74
C TRP A 209 10.87 30.98 15.22
N LEU A 210 11.71 30.06 15.72
CA LEU A 210 11.75 29.71 17.16
C LEU A 210 12.35 30.82 18.06
N ARG A 211 12.76 31.96 17.48
CA ARG A 211 13.20 33.15 18.22
C ARG A 211 11.99 33.92 18.74
N THR A 212 11.69 33.84 20.03
CA THR A 212 10.67 34.68 20.67
C THR A 212 11.20 36.09 20.95
N LYS A 213 10.36 37.11 20.75
CA LYS A 213 10.68 38.54 20.96
C LYS A 213 10.47 39.02 22.41
N GLN A 214 10.12 38.15 23.36
CA GLN A 214 9.96 38.57 24.76
C GLN A 214 11.30 38.55 25.49
N GLN A 215 11.91 39.72 25.58
CA GLN A 215 12.93 40.04 26.57
C GLN A 215 12.29 40.07 27.97
N GLY A 216 12.78 39.21 28.86
CA GLY A 216 12.42 39.14 30.27
C GLY A 216 13.00 37.87 30.88
N ASP A 217 14.14 38.01 31.56
CA ASP A 217 14.82 37.07 32.45
C ASP A 217 14.91 35.56 32.06
N GLY A 218 16.12 35.15 31.69
CA GLY A 218 16.65 33.80 31.98
C GLY A 218 16.33 32.64 31.04
N HIS A 219 15.29 32.70 30.20
CA HIS A 219 14.94 31.58 29.31
C HIS A 219 15.58 31.73 27.91
N LEU A 220 16.68 31.00 27.72
CA LEU A 220 17.39 30.81 26.44
C LEU A 220 16.44 30.16 25.40
N SER A 221 16.43 30.67 24.17
CA SER A 221 15.73 30.01 23.05
C SER A 221 16.30 28.59 22.83
N LEU A 222 15.48 27.64 22.35
CA LEU A 222 15.93 26.27 22.04
C LEU A 222 17.19 26.29 21.15
N GLU A 223 17.24 27.20 20.19
CA GLU A 223 18.40 27.45 19.34
C GLU A 223 19.67 27.77 20.15
N THR A 224 19.58 28.64 21.15
CA THR A 224 20.74 29.00 21.97
C THR A 224 21.21 27.82 22.81
N ALA A 225 20.28 27.04 23.37
CA ALA A 225 20.63 25.85 24.14
C ALA A 225 21.33 24.78 23.28
N ILE A 226 20.86 24.57 22.04
CA ILE A 226 21.50 23.66 21.08
C ILE A 226 22.86 24.20 20.64
N ARG A 227 22.99 25.50 20.30
CA ARG A 227 24.29 26.10 19.94
C ARG A 227 25.33 25.93 21.06
N THR A 228 24.94 26.16 22.31
CA THR A 228 25.85 25.93 23.45
C THR A 228 26.28 24.46 23.55
N SER A 229 25.39 23.51 23.23
CA SER A 229 25.77 22.09 23.14
C SER A 229 26.76 21.81 22.01
N LEU A 230 26.57 22.41 20.83
CA LEU A 230 27.47 22.26 19.68
C LEU A 230 28.84 22.90 19.92
N ASP A 231 28.89 24.03 20.63
CA ASP A 231 30.13 24.72 20.99
C ASP A 231 30.96 23.92 21.99
N ALA A 232 30.32 23.08 22.82
CA ALA A 232 30.99 22.22 23.80
C ALA A 232 31.66 20.98 23.18
N LEU A 233 31.29 20.59 21.95
CA LEU A 233 31.90 19.47 21.25
C LEU A 233 33.35 19.78 20.85
N GLY A 234 34.21 18.77 20.85
CA GLY A 234 35.52 18.85 20.21
C GLY A 234 35.39 18.99 18.69
N ALA A 235 36.51 19.30 18.02
CA ALA A 235 36.52 19.55 16.58
C ALA A 235 36.13 18.30 15.76
N ASN A 236 36.54 17.11 16.23
CA ASN A 236 36.26 15.85 15.54
C ASN A 236 34.79 15.46 15.68
N GLU A 237 34.22 15.58 16.87
CA GLU A 237 32.82 15.28 17.18
C GLU A 237 31.90 16.25 16.44
N ARG A 238 32.24 17.55 16.40
CA ARG A 238 31.48 18.55 15.65
C ARG A 238 31.49 18.26 14.14
N GLY A 239 32.67 17.90 13.59
CA GLY A 239 32.80 17.51 12.19
C GLY A 239 31.99 16.24 11.88
N ALA A 240 32.09 15.21 12.72
CA ALA A 240 31.31 13.99 12.58
C ALA A 240 29.81 14.23 12.66
N LEU A 241 29.34 15.04 13.62
CA LEU A 241 27.93 15.40 13.75
C LEU A 241 27.43 16.14 12.51
N ALA A 242 28.20 17.09 11.97
CA ALA A 242 27.83 17.80 10.74
C ALA A 242 27.73 16.84 9.54
N ARG A 243 28.64 15.87 9.42
CA ARG A 243 28.62 14.85 8.37
C ARG A 243 27.46 13.87 8.53
N LEU A 244 27.17 13.41 9.74
CA LEU A 244 26.02 12.54 10.02
C LEU A 244 24.68 13.27 9.90
N SER A 245 24.68 14.60 10.00
CA SER A 245 23.49 15.44 9.78
C SER A 245 22.99 15.44 8.34
N VAL A 246 23.66 14.73 7.41
CA VAL A 246 23.09 14.48 6.07
C VAL A 246 21.94 13.48 6.10
N PHE A 247 21.91 12.56 7.07
CA PHE A 247 20.83 11.59 7.22
C PHE A 247 19.52 12.29 7.60
N THR A 248 18.44 11.87 6.97
CA THR A 248 17.07 12.35 7.21
C THR A 248 16.18 11.37 7.94
N THR A 249 16.68 10.15 8.12
CA THR A 249 16.03 9.04 8.78
C THR A 249 17.02 8.34 9.72
N PRO A 250 16.54 7.47 10.63
CA PRO A 250 17.43 6.72 11.49
C PRO A 250 18.39 5.82 10.72
N PHE A 251 19.67 5.90 11.05
CA PHE A 251 20.77 5.19 10.39
C PHE A 251 21.47 4.22 11.34
N SER A 252 22.07 3.16 10.81
CA SER A 252 22.88 2.21 11.58
C SER A 252 24.33 2.68 11.74
N CYS A 253 25.08 2.06 12.65
CA CYS A 253 26.52 2.33 12.75
C CYS A 253 27.29 1.98 11.46
N ALA A 254 26.81 1.00 10.69
CA ALA A 254 27.40 0.66 9.39
C ALA A 254 27.16 1.77 8.36
N ASP A 255 25.95 2.38 8.35
CA ASP A 255 25.65 3.53 7.50
C ASP A 255 26.52 4.73 7.87
N ALA A 256 26.68 4.99 9.18
CA ALA A 256 27.55 6.05 9.70
C ALA A 256 29.00 5.88 9.22
N ALA A 257 29.54 4.67 9.27
CA ALA A 257 30.89 4.38 8.81
C ALA A 257 31.09 4.73 7.32
N ARG A 258 30.08 4.47 6.47
CA ARG A 258 30.14 4.78 5.03
C ARG A 258 30.13 6.28 4.76
N VAL A 259 29.34 7.06 5.50
CA VAL A 259 29.26 8.53 5.34
C VAL A 259 30.46 9.25 5.96
N LEU A 260 30.95 8.75 7.11
CA LEU A 260 32.15 9.27 7.76
C LEU A 260 33.44 8.83 7.06
N GLU A 261 33.36 7.84 6.16
CA GLU A 261 34.51 7.21 5.50
C GLU A 261 35.54 6.71 6.53
N LEU A 262 35.03 6.03 7.58
CA LEU A 262 35.82 5.47 8.68
C LEU A 262 35.66 3.96 8.73
N GLU A 263 36.64 3.29 9.35
CA GLU A 263 36.50 1.88 9.69
C GLU A 263 35.35 1.66 10.69
N PRO A 264 34.60 0.54 10.61
CA PRO A 264 33.41 0.31 11.43
C PRO A 264 33.63 0.46 12.94
N ALA A 265 34.79 0.05 13.46
CA ALA A 265 35.13 0.19 14.87
C ALA A 265 35.31 1.66 15.28
N VAL A 266 35.97 2.46 14.45
CA VAL A 266 36.18 3.90 14.73
C VAL A 266 34.87 4.68 14.60
N ALA A 267 34.03 4.32 13.64
CA ALA A 267 32.69 4.90 13.51
C ALA A 267 31.82 4.58 14.74
N LEU A 268 31.96 3.39 15.33
CA LEU A 268 31.26 3.03 16.57
C LEU A 268 31.68 3.93 17.73
N ASP A 269 32.98 4.17 17.91
CA ASP A 269 33.49 5.07 18.95
C ASP A 269 32.91 6.49 18.76
N VAL A 270 32.93 7.02 17.54
CA VAL A 270 32.34 8.33 17.22
C VAL A 270 30.83 8.39 17.50
N VAL A 271 30.09 7.33 17.15
CA VAL A 271 28.65 7.25 17.45
C VAL A 271 28.42 7.19 18.97
N GLN A 272 29.26 6.48 19.72
CA GLN A 272 29.21 6.43 21.18
C GLN A 272 29.50 7.81 21.80
N ASP A 273 30.53 8.51 21.36
CA ASP A 273 30.88 9.85 21.86
C ASP A 273 29.72 10.85 21.63
N LEU A 274 29.08 10.79 20.45
CA LEU A 274 27.94 11.64 20.13
C LEU A 274 26.67 11.26 20.91
N LEU A 275 26.47 9.97 21.23
CA LEU A 275 25.41 9.53 22.15
C LEU A 275 25.65 10.04 23.57
N ASP A 276 26.91 9.95 24.03
CA ASP A 276 27.30 10.41 25.37
C ASP A 276 27.14 11.93 25.53
N CYS A 277 27.16 12.66 24.42
CA CYS A 277 26.86 14.09 24.35
C CYS A 277 25.39 14.43 24.05
N SER A 278 24.50 13.43 23.98
CA SER A 278 23.08 13.56 23.58
C SER A 278 22.88 14.29 22.24
N MET A 279 23.85 14.16 21.31
CA MET A 279 23.76 14.71 19.94
C MET A 279 23.14 13.70 18.98
N LEU A 280 23.32 12.40 19.27
CA LEU A 280 22.58 11.30 18.67
C LEU A 280 21.59 10.71 19.66
N HIS A 281 20.54 10.10 19.13
CA HIS A 281 19.54 9.37 19.90
C HIS A 281 19.37 7.99 19.33
N ARG A 282 19.08 7.01 20.19
CA ARG A 282 18.72 5.68 19.73
C ARG A 282 17.26 5.69 19.28
N ALA A 283 17.05 5.39 18.00
CA ALA A 283 15.72 5.21 17.44
C ALA A 283 15.11 3.87 17.89
N GLU A 284 13.80 3.71 17.70
CA GLU A 284 13.13 2.46 18.00
C GLU A 284 13.78 1.28 17.25
N THR A 285 13.98 0.19 17.99
CA THR A 285 14.61 -1.00 17.44
C THR A 285 13.62 -1.69 16.52
N ARG A 286 13.94 -1.77 15.22
CA ARG A 286 13.16 -2.56 14.28
C ARG A 286 13.30 -4.05 14.58
N ALA A 287 12.38 -4.85 14.03
CA ALA A 287 12.37 -6.31 14.20
C ALA A 287 13.66 -7.02 13.69
N ASP A 288 14.51 -6.33 12.93
CA ASP A 288 15.79 -6.85 12.43
C ASP A 288 16.91 -6.88 13.47
N GLY A 289 16.69 -6.32 14.66
CA GLY A 289 17.67 -6.32 15.75
C GLY A 289 18.86 -5.35 15.54
N VAL A 290 18.82 -4.52 14.50
CA VAL A 290 19.88 -3.53 14.21
C VAL A 290 19.60 -2.24 14.98
N ALA A 291 20.56 -1.84 15.82
CA ALA A 291 20.51 -0.54 16.49
C ALA A 291 20.59 0.60 15.47
N ARG A 292 19.65 1.54 15.58
CA ARG A 292 19.58 2.73 14.73
C ARG A 292 19.68 3.99 15.57
N PHE A 293 20.26 5.00 14.97
CA PHE A 293 20.55 6.29 15.58
C PHE A 293 19.97 7.40 14.72
N GLU A 294 19.55 8.49 15.34
CA GLU A 294 19.02 9.65 14.65
C GLU A 294 19.62 10.93 15.21
N VAL A 295 19.80 11.92 14.33
CA VAL A 295 20.07 13.30 14.69
C VAL A 295 18.73 14.02 14.70
N LEU A 296 18.38 14.66 15.81
CA LEU A 296 17.14 15.46 15.87
C LEU A 296 17.19 16.57 14.82
N GLU A 297 16.06 16.84 14.17
CA GLU A 297 15.95 17.82 13.08
C GLU A 297 16.52 19.18 13.49
N THR A 298 16.20 19.62 14.70
CA THR A 298 16.69 20.89 15.27
C THR A 298 18.21 20.93 15.49
N ILE A 299 18.84 19.81 15.82
CA ILE A 299 20.30 19.69 15.95
C ILE A 299 20.94 19.64 14.57
N ARG A 300 20.33 18.87 13.66
CA ARG A 300 20.78 18.64 12.29
C ARG A 300 20.96 19.95 11.53
N GLU A 301 19.96 20.83 11.55
CA GLU A 301 20.03 22.12 10.86
C GLU A 301 21.17 23.01 11.38
N LEU A 302 21.36 23.08 12.70
CA LEU A 302 22.38 23.92 13.32
C LEU A 302 23.79 23.36 13.11
N ALA A 303 23.95 22.03 13.18
CA ALA A 303 25.20 21.36 12.88
C ALA A 303 25.63 21.57 11.42
N MET A 304 24.69 21.48 10.47
CA MET A 304 24.98 21.73 9.06
C MET A 304 25.32 23.20 8.76
N GLY A 305 24.69 24.15 9.46
CA GLY A 305 24.89 25.58 9.23
C GLY A 305 26.31 26.09 9.52
N GLY A 306 27.08 25.37 10.33
CA GLY A 306 28.45 25.72 10.72
C GLY A 306 29.58 25.04 9.93
N ALA A 307 29.26 24.09 9.04
CA ALA A 307 30.24 23.16 8.46
C ALA A 307 29.91 22.80 6.99
N ALA A 308 29.78 23.82 6.13
CA ALA A 308 29.28 23.64 4.77
C ALA A 308 30.16 22.72 3.89
N ALA A 309 31.48 22.73 4.08
CA ALA A 309 32.40 21.90 3.32
C ALA A 309 32.28 20.42 3.72
N GLU A 310 32.29 20.14 5.01
CA GLU A 310 32.13 18.81 5.58
C GLU A 310 30.77 18.20 5.20
N VAL A 311 29.70 19.01 5.21
CA VAL A 311 28.37 18.59 4.77
C VAL A 311 28.36 18.27 3.27
N ALA A 312 29.06 19.04 2.44
CA ALA A 312 29.13 18.76 1.00
C ALA A 312 29.86 17.43 0.71
N GLU A 313 30.98 17.17 1.38
CA GLU A 313 31.73 15.90 1.29
C GLU A 313 30.87 14.72 1.77
N ALA A 314 30.20 14.89 2.92
CA ALA A 314 29.31 13.87 3.45
C ALA A 314 28.11 13.58 2.54
N ARG A 315 27.53 14.59 1.89
CA ARG A 315 26.45 14.38 0.90
C ARG A 315 26.92 13.57 -0.30
N ALA A 316 28.15 13.80 -0.78
CA ALA A 316 28.73 13.01 -1.86
C ALA A 316 29.02 11.56 -1.43
N ALA A 317 29.52 11.34 -0.20
CA ALA A 317 29.72 10.00 0.36
C ALA A 317 28.39 9.26 0.57
N HIS A 318 27.40 9.93 1.15
CA HIS A 318 26.03 9.45 1.33
C HIS A 318 25.41 9.05 0.00
N ALA A 319 25.50 9.91 -1.02
CA ALA A 319 24.93 9.61 -2.33
C ALA A 319 25.55 8.38 -2.98
N ARG A 320 26.89 8.23 -2.95
CA ARG A 320 27.59 7.03 -3.46
C ARG A 320 27.17 5.77 -2.71
N TYR A 321 27.10 5.85 -1.38
CA TYR A 321 26.66 4.72 -0.56
C TYR A 321 25.24 4.27 -0.92
N PHE A 322 24.30 5.21 -1.07
CA PHE A 322 22.92 4.88 -1.38
C PHE A 322 22.69 4.41 -2.82
N VAL A 323 23.57 4.74 -3.76
CA VAL A 323 23.59 4.09 -5.08
C VAL A 323 23.91 2.60 -4.93
N GLU A 324 25.02 2.27 -4.27
CA GLU A 324 25.44 0.87 -4.05
C GLU A 324 24.35 0.10 -3.29
N ARG A 325 23.87 0.66 -2.19
CA ARG A 325 22.84 0.06 -1.34
C ARG A 325 21.51 -0.13 -2.08
N GLY A 326 21.12 0.86 -2.88
CA GLY A 326 19.92 0.79 -3.70
C GLY A 326 20.00 -0.35 -4.71
N GLU A 327 21.13 -0.47 -5.42
CA GLU A 327 21.34 -1.53 -6.42
C GLU A 327 21.33 -2.93 -5.79
N GLU A 328 22.00 -3.11 -4.64
CA GLU A 328 21.96 -4.37 -3.88
C GLU A 328 20.52 -4.78 -3.53
N LEU A 329 19.74 -3.84 -2.99
CA LEU A 329 18.35 -4.09 -2.63
C LEU A 329 17.48 -4.33 -3.87
N ALA A 330 17.66 -3.55 -4.93
CA ALA A 330 16.89 -3.73 -6.16
C ALA A 330 17.15 -5.09 -6.82
N ALA A 331 18.40 -5.55 -6.83
CA ALA A 331 18.75 -6.87 -7.33
C ALA A 331 18.13 -8.00 -6.49
N ALA A 332 18.07 -7.83 -5.16
CA ALA A 332 17.47 -8.82 -4.25
C ALA A 332 15.93 -8.79 -4.22
N ALA A 333 15.29 -7.71 -4.70
CA ALA A 333 13.84 -7.52 -4.65
C ALA A 333 13.03 -8.56 -5.47
N SER A 334 13.66 -9.23 -6.43
CA SER A 334 13.02 -10.28 -7.26
C SER A 334 13.23 -11.71 -6.74
N GLY A 335 13.95 -11.89 -5.62
CA GLY A 335 14.22 -13.21 -5.02
C GLY A 335 13.14 -13.68 -4.02
N GLU A 336 13.37 -14.84 -3.39
CA GLU A 336 12.46 -15.42 -2.38
C GLU A 336 12.20 -14.50 -1.17
N GLN A 337 13.16 -13.63 -0.85
CA GLN A 337 13.04 -12.62 0.23
C GLN A 337 12.56 -11.25 -0.29
N GLY A 338 12.04 -11.18 -1.52
CA GLY A 338 11.73 -9.94 -2.22
C GLY A 338 10.84 -8.97 -1.45
N GLY A 339 9.86 -9.47 -0.70
CA GLY A 339 8.98 -8.61 0.11
C GLY A 339 9.68 -7.96 1.31
N SER A 340 10.51 -8.69 2.04
CA SER A 340 11.35 -8.10 3.11
C SER A 340 12.35 -7.09 2.55
N VAL A 341 12.90 -7.37 1.37
CA VAL A 341 13.81 -6.45 0.68
C VAL A 341 13.08 -5.19 0.22
N LEU A 342 11.84 -5.31 -0.27
CA LEU A 342 10.99 -4.16 -0.60
C LEU A 342 10.64 -3.32 0.64
N GLU A 343 10.45 -3.93 1.81
CA GLU A 343 10.28 -3.19 3.07
C GLU A 343 11.55 -2.44 3.47
N LEU A 344 12.72 -3.05 3.30
CA LEU A 344 14.00 -2.37 3.52
C LEU A 344 14.19 -1.20 2.54
N LEU A 345 13.90 -1.41 1.25
CA LEU A 345 13.99 -0.37 0.22
C LEU A 345 13.01 0.78 0.50
N ALA A 346 11.77 0.46 0.92
CA ALA A 346 10.79 1.46 1.37
C ALA A 346 11.30 2.24 2.59
N GLY A 347 11.94 1.56 3.55
CA GLY A 347 12.55 2.19 4.72
C GLY A 347 13.71 3.12 4.38
N CYS A 348 14.42 2.90 3.27
CA CYS A 348 15.51 3.75 2.78
C CYS A 348 15.05 4.79 1.75
N ALA A 349 13.78 4.77 1.32
CA ALA A 349 13.29 5.61 0.23
C ALA A 349 13.52 7.12 0.43
N PRO A 350 13.39 7.70 1.64
CA PRO A 350 13.71 9.12 1.86
C PRO A 350 15.19 9.45 1.57
N GLU A 351 16.12 8.60 2.02
CA GLU A 351 17.56 8.80 1.79
C GLU A 351 17.94 8.60 0.32
N LEU A 352 17.34 7.60 -0.34
CA LEU A 352 17.51 7.38 -1.78
C LEU A 352 16.98 8.58 -2.59
N ALA A 353 15.86 9.17 -2.18
CA ALA A 353 15.33 10.37 -2.82
C ALA A 353 16.24 11.59 -2.60
N GLN A 354 16.78 11.78 -1.38
CA GLN A 354 17.72 12.86 -1.08
C GLN A 354 19.02 12.70 -1.88
N ALA A 355 19.57 11.48 -1.94
CA ALA A 355 20.74 11.15 -2.75
C ALA A 355 20.48 11.42 -4.24
N PHE A 356 19.29 11.08 -4.75
CA PHE A 356 18.91 11.38 -6.12
C PHE A 356 18.91 12.87 -6.42
N GLU A 357 18.32 13.71 -5.56
CA GLU A 357 18.29 15.16 -5.78
C GLU A 357 19.69 15.78 -5.84
N HIS A 358 20.63 15.26 -5.05
CA HIS A 358 22.03 15.66 -5.11
C HIS A 358 22.69 15.24 -6.43
N LEU A 359 22.57 13.96 -6.80
CA LEU A 359 23.21 13.39 -7.98
C LEU A 359 22.63 13.94 -9.29
N ALA A 360 21.33 14.21 -9.34
CA ALA A 360 20.67 14.73 -10.54
C ALA A 360 21.24 16.09 -11.00
N GLN A 361 21.97 16.80 -10.11
CA GLN A 361 22.62 18.08 -10.42
C GLN A 361 24.12 17.93 -10.72
N SER A 362 24.75 16.82 -10.32
CA SER A 362 26.21 16.66 -10.32
C SER A 362 26.72 15.49 -11.17
N ASP A 363 25.98 14.37 -11.22
CA ASP A 363 26.37 13.14 -11.90
C ASP A 363 25.13 12.39 -12.43
N ALA A 364 24.88 12.54 -13.74
CA ALA A 364 23.72 11.94 -14.40
C ALA A 364 23.76 10.41 -14.44
N GLN A 365 24.95 9.80 -14.50
CA GLN A 365 25.12 8.34 -14.53
C GLN A 365 24.77 7.71 -13.18
N LEU A 366 25.29 8.26 -12.08
CA LEU A 366 24.95 7.79 -10.74
C LEU A 366 23.48 8.07 -10.39
N ALA A 367 22.95 9.23 -10.79
CA ALA A 367 21.52 9.53 -10.64
C ALA A 367 20.65 8.50 -11.37
N SER A 368 21.05 8.07 -12.57
CA SER A 368 20.35 7.08 -13.39
C SER A 368 20.34 5.70 -12.73
N ARG A 369 21.50 5.25 -12.22
CA ARG A 369 21.62 3.98 -11.47
C ARG A 369 20.72 3.98 -10.23
N LEU A 370 20.74 5.07 -9.47
CA LEU A 370 19.89 5.23 -8.29
C LEU A 370 18.40 5.26 -8.66
N ALA A 371 18.02 6.00 -9.70
CA ALA A 371 16.64 6.02 -10.18
C ALA A 371 16.17 4.62 -10.58
N LEU A 372 16.97 3.86 -11.33
CA LEU A 372 16.65 2.48 -11.70
C LEU A 372 16.47 1.57 -10.47
N SER A 373 17.29 1.76 -9.43
CA SER A 373 17.21 0.98 -8.18
C SER A 373 15.89 1.19 -7.41
N LEU A 374 15.20 2.32 -7.60
CA LEU A 374 13.90 2.60 -6.99
C LEU A 374 12.72 1.93 -7.74
N THR A 375 12.96 1.41 -8.94
CA THR A 375 11.91 0.85 -9.81
C THR A 375 11.11 -0.27 -9.14
N PRO A 376 11.70 -1.28 -8.48
CA PRO A 376 10.93 -2.34 -7.85
C PRO A 376 9.90 -1.81 -6.83
N LEU A 377 10.31 -0.82 -6.03
CA LEU A 377 9.43 -0.17 -5.05
C LEU A 377 8.33 0.65 -5.75
N ALA A 378 8.70 1.44 -6.76
CA ALA A 378 7.74 2.24 -7.51
C ALA A 378 6.68 1.39 -8.21
N LEU A 379 7.07 0.26 -8.82
CA LEU A 379 6.12 -0.67 -9.45
C LEU A 379 5.23 -1.36 -8.41
N ALA A 380 5.79 -1.76 -7.26
CA ALA A 380 5.08 -2.51 -6.22
C ALA A 380 4.14 -1.66 -5.35
N ARG A 381 4.44 -0.37 -5.13
CA ARG A 381 3.69 0.51 -4.21
C ARG A 381 3.35 1.90 -4.76
N GLY A 382 4.03 2.36 -5.82
CA GLY A 382 3.94 3.73 -6.33
C GLY A 382 4.54 4.79 -5.38
N PRO A 383 4.25 6.09 -5.61
CA PRO A 383 3.51 6.63 -6.75
C PRO A 383 4.36 6.60 -8.04
N LEU A 384 3.77 6.07 -9.12
CA LEU A 384 4.47 5.91 -10.41
C LEU A 384 4.85 7.23 -11.05
N GLU A 385 4.06 8.29 -10.84
CA GLU A 385 4.31 9.62 -11.39
C GLU A 385 5.60 10.23 -10.87
N ALA A 386 5.86 10.12 -9.57
CA ALA A 386 7.10 10.63 -8.98
C ALA A 386 8.31 9.85 -9.51
N HIS A 387 8.17 8.55 -9.76
CA HIS A 387 9.21 7.72 -10.35
C HIS A 387 9.49 8.12 -11.81
N GLU A 388 8.44 8.27 -12.61
CA GLU A 388 8.52 8.73 -13.99
C GLU A 388 9.22 10.09 -14.11
N ALA A 389 8.90 11.04 -13.22
CA ALA A 389 9.55 12.34 -13.17
C ALA A 389 11.08 12.23 -12.91
N ARG A 390 11.50 11.29 -12.05
CA ARG A 390 12.92 11.01 -11.81
C ARG A 390 13.60 10.42 -13.05
N LEU A 391 12.97 9.43 -13.68
CA LEU A 391 13.48 8.81 -14.91
C LEU A 391 13.61 9.84 -16.04
N ALA A 392 12.62 10.72 -16.19
CA ALA A 392 12.65 11.79 -17.20
C ALA A 392 13.80 12.78 -16.97
N ARG A 393 14.08 13.17 -15.72
CA ARG A 393 15.26 14.01 -15.37
C ARG A 393 16.57 13.32 -15.75
N CYS A 394 16.70 12.02 -15.47
CA CYS A 394 17.88 11.24 -15.89
C CYS A 394 18.04 11.23 -17.41
N LEU A 395 16.95 10.99 -18.16
CA LEU A 395 16.98 10.93 -19.62
C LEU A 395 17.37 12.26 -20.29
N GLN A 396 17.12 13.40 -19.62
CA GLN A 396 17.55 14.73 -20.06
C GLN A 396 19.04 14.99 -19.82
N GLY A 397 19.61 14.41 -18.75
CA GLY A 397 21.01 14.58 -18.38
C GLY A 397 21.99 13.65 -19.11
N LEU A 398 21.51 12.55 -19.71
CA LEU A 398 22.32 11.62 -20.48
C LEU A 398 22.41 12.05 -21.96
N GLU A 399 23.57 11.86 -22.57
CA GLU A 399 23.79 12.12 -24.00
C GLU A 399 22.86 11.26 -24.88
N LEU A 400 22.43 11.83 -26.02
CA LEU A 400 21.66 11.11 -27.04
C LEU A 400 22.57 10.08 -27.74
N GLY A 401 22.50 8.81 -27.37
CA GLY A 401 23.34 7.76 -27.98
C GLY A 401 23.55 6.52 -27.11
N ALA A 402 24.66 5.81 -27.39
CA ALA A 402 24.99 4.42 -27.01
C ALA A 402 25.22 4.14 -25.50
N ASP A 403 24.60 4.91 -24.60
CA ASP A 403 24.65 4.63 -23.17
C ASP A 403 23.70 3.45 -22.85
N PRO A 404 24.21 2.31 -22.34
CA PRO A 404 23.37 1.18 -21.95
C PRO A 404 22.29 1.56 -20.91
N LEU A 405 22.57 2.51 -20.02
CA LEU A 405 21.60 2.97 -19.01
C LEU A 405 20.37 3.62 -19.63
N ARG A 406 20.52 4.27 -20.79
CA ARG A 406 19.40 4.93 -21.49
C ARG A 406 18.33 3.92 -21.90
N ALA A 407 18.72 2.74 -22.34
CA ALA A 407 17.78 1.68 -22.70
C ALA A 407 16.94 1.21 -21.49
N HIS A 408 17.58 1.03 -20.33
CA HIS A 408 16.89 0.67 -19.09
C HIS A 408 15.96 1.78 -18.59
N LEU A 409 16.40 3.04 -18.60
CA LEU A 409 15.56 4.17 -18.21
C LEU A 409 14.31 4.29 -19.08
N LEU A 410 14.45 4.14 -20.40
CA LEU A 410 13.33 4.15 -21.33
C LEU A 410 12.40 2.95 -21.13
N LEU A 411 12.94 1.77 -20.83
CA LEU A 411 12.13 0.59 -20.49
C LEU A 411 11.23 0.86 -19.28
N GLU A 412 11.81 1.35 -18.17
CA GLU A 412 11.05 1.59 -16.94
C GLU A 412 10.11 2.81 -17.07
N SER A 413 10.50 3.82 -17.83
CA SER A 413 9.65 4.98 -18.17
C SER A 413 8.44 4.53 -18.99
N GLY A 414 8.68 3.78 -20.06
CA GLY A 414 7.63 3.23 -20.91
C GLY A 414 6.71 2.25 -20.18
N THR A 415 7.24 1.45 -19.26
CA THR A 415 6.44 0.56 -18.39
C THR A 415 5.55 1.37 -17.44
N SER A 416 6.08 2.42 -16.83
CA SER A 416 5.31 3.31 -15.94
C SER A 416 4.17 4.00 -16.71
N LYS A 417 4.46 4.54 -17.90
CA LYS A 417 3.47 5.15 -18.80
C LYS A 417 2.39 4.16 -19.23
N PHE A 418 2.78 2.92 -19.56
CA PHE A 418 1.83 1.85 -19.90
C PHE A 418 0.86 1.57 -18.73
N MET A 419 1.37 1.45 -17.51
CA MET A 419 0.53 1.22 -16.32
C MET A 419 -0.39 2.39 -15.98
N ARG A 420 0.04 3.62 -16.28
CA ARG A 420 -0.79 4.85 -16.20
C ARG A 420 -1.75 5.00 -17.39
N PHE A 421 -1.66 4.11 -18.39
CA PHE A 421 -2.43 4.12 -19.62
C PHE A 421 -2.10 5.28 -20.60
N ASP A 422 -0.92 5.89 -20.50
CA ASP A 422 -0.39 6.75 -21.54
C ASP A 422 0.25 5.90 -22.64
N LEU A 423 -0.61 5.24 -23.43
CA LEU A 423 -0.19 4.22 -24.40
C LEU A 423 0.67 4.78 -25.54
N GLU A 424 0.45 6.03 -25.92
CA GLU A 424 1.22 6.69 -26.99
C GLU A 424 2.64 7.03 -26.53
N ALA A 425 2.78 7.66 -25.35
CA ALA A 425 4.10 7.94 -24.80
C ALA A 425 4.83 6.65 -24.41
N ALA A 426 4.12 5.64 -23.90
CA ALA A 426 4.68 4.32 -23.61
C ALA A 426 5.24 3.66 -24.88
N GLN A 427 4.50 3.70 -25.99
CA GLN A 427 4.93 3.15 -27.27
C GLN A 427 6.23 3.80 -27.76
N GLY A 428 6.34 5.12 -27.65
CA GLY A 428 7.56 5.86 -28.02
C GLY A 428 8.79 5.39 -27.23
N ASP A 429 8.69 5.42 -25.90
CA ASP A 429 9.79 5.03 -25.01
C ASP A 429 10.19 3.55 -25.19
N LEU A 430 9.21 2.64 -25.27
CA LEU A 430 9.46 1.21 -25.37
C LEU A 430 10.07 0.82 -26.73
N THR A 431 9.69 1.52 -27.81
CA THR A 431 10.28 1.32 -29.14
C THR A 431 11.76 1.68 -29.12
N GLU A 432 12.10 2.84 -28.53
CA GLU A 432 13.47 3.29 -28.43
C GLU A 432 14.30 2.43 -27.46
N ALA A 433 13.71 2.01 -26.34
CA ALA A 433 14.33 1.07 -25.40
C ALA A 433 14.69 -0.26 -26.10
N PHE A 434 13.77 -0.82 -26.89
CA PHE A 434 14.01 -2.04 -27.65
C PHE A 434 15.14 -1.87 -28.68
N ARG A 435 15.15 -0.75 -29.41
CA ARG A 435 16.18 -0.43 -30.40
C ARG A 435 17.57 -0.36 -29.74
N LEU A 436 17.72 0.47 -28.71
CA LEU A 436 18.99 0.65 -27.99
C LEU A 436 19.48 -0.64 -27.32
N ALA A 437 18.59 -1.37 -26.64
CA ALA A 437 18.95 -2.64 -26.00
C ALA A 437 19.42 -3.68 -27.03
N SER A 438 18.79 -3.71 -28.22
CA SER A 438 19.19 -4.60 -29.32
C SER A 438 20.56 -4.23 -29.89
N GLU A 439 20.84 -2.94 -30.06
CA GLU A 439 22.15 -2.45 -30.53
C GLU A 439 23.28 -2.74 -29.55
N HIS A 440 23.00 -2.67 -28.24
CA HIS A 440 23.97 -2.99 -27.19
C HIS A 440 24.08 -4.49 -26.87
N GLY A 441 23.22 -5.34 -27.44
CA GLY A 441 23.20 -6.77 -27.16
C GLY A 441 22.63 -7.17 -25.80
N ASP A 442 21.87 -6.28 -25.12
CA ASP A 442 21.15 -6.62 -23.90
C ASP A 442 19.81 -7.29 -24.23
N ALA A 443 19.85 -8.61 -24.34
CA ALA A 443 18.68 -9.43 -24.63
C ALA A 443 17.57 -9.30 -23.56
N THR A 444 17.92 -9.09 -22.29
CA THR A 444 16.94 -9.04 -21.19
C THR A 444 16.13 -7.75 -21.28
N CYS A 445 16.81 -6.60 -21.44
CA CYS A 445 16.14 -5.32 -21.62
C CYS A 445 15.32 -5.30 -22.92
N ALA A 446 15.88 -5.82 -24.02
CA ALA A 446 15.18 -5.89 -25.30
C ALA A 446 13.89 -6.72 -25.22
N ASP A 447 13.92 -7.89 -24.59
CA ASP A 447 12.74 -8.76 -24.47
C ASP A 447 11.67 -8.15 -23.56
N ARG A 448 12.06 -7.48 -22.46
CA ARG A 448 11.11 -6.75 -21.60
C ARG A 448 10.48 -5.57 -22.34
N ALA A 449 11.27 -4.79 -23.08
CA ALA A 449 10.79 -3.64 -23.85
C ALA A 449 9.79 -4.08 -24.93
N ARG A 450 10.15 -5.10 -25.71
CA ARG A 450 9.26 -5.67 -26.73
C ARG A 450 7.97 -6.22 -26.12
N THR A 451 8.05 -6.97 -25.03
CA THR A 451 6.87 -7.58 -24.39
C THR A 451 5.89 -6.51 -23.92
N THR A 452 6.40 -5.46 -23.28
CA THR A 452 5.57 -4.34 -22.79
C THR A 452 5.01 -3.53 -23.96
N LEU A 453 5.80 -3.32 -25.02
CA LEU A 453 5.37 -2.65 -26.25
C LEU A 453 4.19 -3.40 -26.89
N MET A 454 4.27 -4.73 -26.99
CA MET A 454 3.18 -5.55 -27.52
C MET A 454 1.87 -5.38 -26.75
N LEU A 455 1.94 -5.30 -25.40
CA LEU A 455 0.78 -5.01 -24.57
C LEU A 455 0.22 -3.62 -24.84
N ALA A 456 1.07 -2.59 -24.86
CA ALA A 456 0.66 -1.20 -25.10
C ALA A 456 -0.02 -1.03 -26.47
N THR A 457 0.56 -1.59 -27.54
CA THR A 457 0.01 -1.54 -28.89
C THR A 457 -1.31 -2.28 -29.02
N GLN A 458 -1.44 -3.48 -28.42
CA GLN A 458 -2.69 -4.22 -28.43
C GLN A 458 -3.81 -3.44 -27.73
N TRP A 459 -3.51 -2.80 -26.60
CA TRP A 459 -4.49 -2.05 -25.81
C TRP A 459 -4.89 -0.71 -26.45
N ARG A 460 -4.03 -0.15 -27.32
CA ARG A 460 -4.36 1.00 -28.17
C ARG A 460 -5.36 0.66 -29.29
N GLY A 461 -5.58 -0.62 -29.57
CA GLY A 461 -6.44 -1.10 -30.65
C GLY A 461 -5.75 -1.17 -32.01
N ASP A 462 -4.43 -0.95 -32.07
CA ASP A 462 -3.65 -1.11 -33.28
C ASP A 462 -3.46 -2.62 -33.57
N VAL A 463 -4.01 -3.08 -34.70
CA VAL A 463 -3.77 -4.46 -35.18
C VAL A 463 -2.38 -4.52 -35.80
N VAL A 464 -1.35 -4.54 -34.96
CA VAL A 464 -0.04 -4.98 -35.42
C VAL A 464 -0.08 -6.50 -35.51
N ALA A 465 0.43 -7.05 -36.61
CA ALA A 465 0.83 -8.45 -36.68
C ALA A 465 1.95 -8.66 -35.65
N ALA A 466 1.56 -8.74 -34.38
CA ALA A 466 2.42 -9.11 -33.29
C ALA A 466 2.92 -10.51 -33.64
N GLY A 467 4.17 -10.61 -34.09
CA GLY A 467 4.89 -11.87 -34.05
C GLY A 467 4.74 -12.47 -32.65
N PRO A 468 4.82 -13.81 -32.51
CA PRO A 468 4.72 -14.43 -31.20
C PRO A 468 5.69 -13.74 -30.23
N PRO A 469 5.32 -13.58 -28.95
CA PRO A 469 6.25 -13.11 -27.94
C PRO A 469 7.52 -13.97 -28.04
N PRO A 470 8.72 -13.41 -27.81
CA PRO A 470 9.93 -14.23 -27.88
C PRO A 470 9.76 -15.40 -26.92
N LEU A 471 9.77 -16.61 -27.48
CA LEU A 471 9.92 -17.84 -26.71
C LEU A 471 11.39 -17.95 -26.33
N GLY A 472 11.82 -17.07 -25.42
CA GLY A 472 13.04 -17.22 -24.66
C GLY A 472 12.74 -18.02 -23.39
N PRO A 473 13.62 -18.94 -22.96
CA PRO A 473 13.31 -19.86 -21.88
C PRO A 473 13.14 -19.26 -20.45
N ARG A 474 13.12 -17.93 -20.19
CA ARG A 474 13.45 -17.41 -18.83
C ARG A 474 12.83 -16.08 -18.33
N ALA A 475 11.57 -15.72 -18.62
CA ALA A 475 10.94 -14.59 -17.90
C ALA A 475 9.46 -14.84 -17.60
N PRO A 476 9.06 -15.15 -16.35
CA PRO A 476 7.66 -15.32 -15.95
C PRO A 476 6.73 -14.16 -16.37
N PHE A 477 7.25 -12.93 -16.44
CA PHE A 477 6.52 -11.75 -16.94
C PHE A 477 6.01 -11.91 -18.39
N ALA A 478 6.78 -12.56 -19.28
CA ALA A 478 6.37 -12.76 -20.67
C ALA A 478 5.14 -13.69 -20.78
N PHE A 479 5.03 -14.68 -19.89
CA PHE A 479 3.86 -15.54 -19.81
C PHE A 479 2.63 -14.82 -19.27
N LEU A 480 2.81 -13.94 -18.28
CA LEU A 480 1.73 -13.07 -17.78
C LEU A 480 1.19 -12.18 -18.91
N ALA A 481 2.09 -11.51 -19.65
CA ALA A 481 1.75 -10.69 -20.80
C ALA A 481 1.06 -11.51 -21.90
N GLY A 482 1.61 -12.67 -22.25
CA GLY A 482 1.03 -13.58 -23.26
C GLY A 482 -0.37 -14.04 -22.89
N GLY A 483 -0.60 -14.38 -21.62
CA GLY A 483 -1.92 -14.76 -21.11
C GLY A 483 -2.93 -13.61 -21.18
N LEU A 484 -2.55 -12.39 -20.80
CA LEU A 484 -3.39 -11.20 -20.92
C LEU A 484 -3.72 -10.86 -22.39
N LEU A 485 -2.75 -10.98 -23.30
CA LEU A 485 -2.97 -10.79 -24.74
C LEU A 485 -3.93 -11.83 -25.32
N ALA A 486 -3.78 -13.11 -24.93
CA ALA A 486 -4.66 -14.18 -25.37
C ALA A 486 -6.09 -14.00 -24.84
N LEU A 487 -6.25 -13.60 -23.57
CA LEU A 487 -7.54 -13.24 -22.98
C LEU A 487 -8.20 -12.09 -23.75
N HIS A 488 -7.45 -11.03 -24.05
CA HIS A 488 -7.97 -9.89 -24.80
C HIS A 488 -8.41 -10.26 -26.23
N ARG A 489 -7.77 -11.26 -26.85
CA ARG A 489 -8.18 -11.83 -28.15
C ARG A 489 -9.32 -12.83 -28.05
N GLY A 490 -9.75 -13.20 -26.84
CA GLY A 490 -10.80 -14.19 -26.58
C GLY A 490 -10.32 -15.65 -26.68
N ASP A 491 -9.01 -15.90 -26.73
CA ASP A 491 -8.44 -17.26 -26.77
C ASP A 491 -8.12 -17.75 -25.35
N LEU A 492 -9.17 -18.13 -24.62
CA LEU A 492 -9.09 -18.60 -23.23
C LEU A 492 -8.19 -19.83 -23.08
N ASP A 493 -8.22 -20.73 -24.05
CA ASP A 493 -7.40 -21.95 -24.06
C ASP A 493 -5.90 -21.63 -24.13
N VAL A 494 -5.49 -20.69 -24.99
CA VAL A 494 -4.11 -20.21 -25.02
C VAL A 494 -3.78 -19.49 -23.72
N ALA A 495 -4.66 -18.62 -23.21
CA ALA A 495 -4.43 -17.86 -21.99
C ALA A 495 -4.17 -18.77 -20.78
N ILE A 496 -4.97 -19.83 -20.60
CA ILE A 496 -4.82 -20.80 -19.51
C ILE A 496 -3.49 -21.55 -19.62
N ARG A 497 -3.11 -21.97 -20.83
CA ARG A 497 -1.84 -22.67 -21.06
C ARG A 497 -0.62 -21.79 -20.77
N GLU A 498 -0.63 -20.55 -21.24
CA GLU A 498 0.46 -19.61 -21.01
C GLU A 498 0.60 -19.25 -19.53
N ALA A 499 -0.52 -18.98 -18.84
CA ALA A 499 -0.51 -18.72 -17.41
C ALA A 499 -0.03 -19.94 -16.58
N ALA A 500 -0.35 -21.17 -17.00
CA ALA A 500 0.16 -22.40 -16.38
C ALA A 500 1.69 -22.52 -16.53
N ARG A 501 2.19 -22.37 -17.77
CA ARG A 501 3.63 -22.44 -18.07
C ARG A 501 4.42 -21.38 -17.32
N GLY A 502 3.91 -20.15 -17.30
CA GLY A 502 4.50 -19.07 -16.53
C GLY A 502 4.61 -19.39 -15.05
N LEU A 503 3.55 -19.97 -14.46
CA LEU A 503 3.53 -20.29 -13.04
C LEU A 503 4.55 -21.38 -12.70
N ASP A 504 4.69 -22.40 -13.54
CA ASP A 504 5.70 -23.43 -13.35
C ASP A 504 7.13 -22.86 -13.46
N GLN A 505 7.38 -21.94 -14.41
CA GLN A 505 8.66 -21.25 -14.51
C GLN A 505 8.95 -20.35 -13.31
N ALA A 506 7.95 -19.61 -12.84
CA ALA A 506 8.09 -18.75 -11.65
C ALA A 506 8.41 -19.57 -10.39
N ARG A 507 7.82 -20.77 -10.25
CA ARG A 507 8.13 -21.73 -9.19
C ARG A 507 9.55 -22.26 -9.29
N LEU A 508 9.99 -22.66 -10.49
CA LEU A 508 11.37 -23.13 -10.71
C LEU A 508 12.42 -22.05 -10.44
N ALA A 509 12.06 -20.78 -10.68
CA ALA A 509 12.93 -19.64 -10.45
C ALA A 509 12.88 -19.09 -9.01
N GLY A 510 11.96 -19.55 -8.16
CA GLY A 510 11.74 -18.98 -6.82
C GLY A 510 11.16 -17.55 -6.83
N ASP A 511 10.58 -17.11 -7.96
CA ASP A 511 10.04 -15.76 -8.12
C ASP A 511 8.61 -15.69 -7.57
N LEU A 512 8.49 -15.42 -6.27
CA LEU A 512 7.20 -15.36 -5.56
C LEU A 512 6.28 -14.26 -6.10
N THR A 513 6.85 -13.14 -6.55
CA THR A 513 6.10 -12.01 -7.11
C THR A 513 5.37 -12.43 -8.38
N GLN A 514 6.08 -13.09 -9.31
CA GLN A 514 5.45 -13.55 -10.54
C GLN A 514 4.51 -14.73 -10.29
N GLN A 515 4.80 -15.61 -9.32
CA GLN A 515 3.85 -16.64 -8.90
C GLN A 515 2.52 -16.04 -8.45
N ALA A 516 2.53 -15.00 -7.62
CA ALA A 516 1.32 -14.31 -7.16
C ALA A 516 0.52 -13.72 -8.33
N ARG A 517 1.20 -12.99 -9.24
CA ARG A 517 0.57 -12.36 -10.42
C ARG A 517 -0.04 -13.39 -11.37
N LEU A 518 0.66 -14.49 -11.63
CA LEU A 518 0.19 -15.57 -12.50
C LEU A 518 -0.95 -16.39 -11.86
N LEU A 519 -0.93 -16.59 -10.54
CA LEU A 519 -2.07 -17.18 -9.82
C LEU A 519 -3.30 -16.28 -9.91
N ALA A 520 -3.17 -14.96 -9.74
CA ALA A 520 -4.26 -14.02 -9.92
C ALA A 520 -4.82 -14.03 -11.36
N LEU A 521 -3.94 -14.07 -12.38
CA LEU A 521 -4.39 -14.21 -13.77
C LEU A 521 -5.12 -15.54 -13.99
N ARG A 522 -4.59 -16.65 -13.48
CA ARG A 522 -5.29 -17.95 -13.57
C ARG A 522 -6.65 -17.90 -12.89
N ALA A 523 -6.76 -17.26 -11.74
CA ALA A 523 -8.02 -17.09 -11.04
C ALA A 523 -9.07 -16.38 -11.91
N LEU A 524 -8.67 -15.30 -12.58
CA LEU A 524 -9.51 -14.61 -13.57
C LEU A 524 -9.89 -15.52 -14.74
N LEU A 525 -8.95 -16.28 -15.30
CA LEU A 525 -9.23 -17.18 -16.43
C LEU A 525 -10.18 -18.33 -16.07
N PHE A 526 -10.06 -18.89 -14.86
CA PHE A 526 -10.99 -19.91 -14.37
C PHE A 526 -12.37 -19.31 -14.08
N HIS A 527 -12.44 -18.05 -13.63
CA HIS A 527 -13.69 -17.32 -13.50
C HIS A 527 -14.40 -17.14 -14.86
N GLU A 528 -13.68 -16.74 -15.91
CA GLU A 528 -14.21 -16.65 -17.29
C GLU A 528 -14.69 -18.01 -17.84
N CYS A 529 -14.19 -19.12 -17.30
CA CYS A 529 -14.62 -20.48 -17.63
C CYS A 529 -15.76 -21.01 -16.73
N ASP A 530 -16.35 -20.15 -15.88
CA ASP A 530 -17.35 -20.49 -14.86
C ASP A 530 -16.90 -21.54 -13.82
N GLU A 531 -15.58 -21.68 -13.62
CA GLU A 531 -14.98 -22.55 -12.59
C GLU A 531 -14.72 -21.79 -11.28
N ARG A 532 -15.79 -21.34 -10.62
CA ARG A 532 -15.72 -20.43 -9.45
C ARG A 532 -14.90 -20.96 -8.28
N ARG A 533 -14.99 -22.26 -7.98
CA ARG A 533 -14.21 -22.91 -6.91
C ARG A 533 -12.71 -22.85 -7.20
N SER A 534 -12.32 -23.13 -8.45
CA SER A 534 -10.94 -23.03 -8.93
C SER A 534 -10.46 -21.59 -8.86
N ALA A 535 -11.28 -20.64 -9.33
CA ALA A 535 -10.97 -19.21 -9.28
C ALA A 535 -10.68 -18.73 -7.85
N ARG A 536 -11.57 -19.06 -6.89
CA ARG A 536 -11.40 -18.68 -5.48
C ARG A 536 -10.10 -19.25 -4.89
N ALA A 537 -9.83 -20.54 -5.09
CA ALA A 537 -8.61 -21.16 -4.57
C ALA A 537 -7.33 -20.52 -5.12
N HIS A 538 -7.32 -20.11 -6.39
CA HIS A 538 -6.17 -19.40 -6.97
C HIS A 538 -6.04 -17.97 -6.42
N PHE A 539 -7.14 -17.24 -6.20
CA PHE A 539 -7.10 -15.92 -5.54
C PHE A 539 -6.58 -16.02 -4.11
N GLU A 540 -7.05 -16.99 -3.31
CA GLU A 540 -6.57 -17.21 -1.94
C GLU A 540 -5.05 -17.43 -1.90
N GLN A 541 -4.54 -18.27 -2.80
CA GLN A 541 -3.08 -18.48 -2.93
C GLN A 541 -2.35 -17.22 -3.41
N ALA A 542 -2.91 -16.48 -4.36
CA ALA A 542 -2.31 -15.25 -4.85
C ALA A 542 -2.20 -14.18 -3.75
N PHE A 543 -3.25 -13.98 -2.95
CA PHE A 543 -3.26 -12.99 -1.87
C PHE A 543 -2.35 -13.36 -0.70
N ALA A 544 -2.21 -14.65 -0.39
CA ALA A 544 -1.20 -15.10 0.56
C ALA A 544 0.21 -14.69 0.10
N LEU A 545 0.54 -14.92 -1.17
CA LEU A 545 1.82 -14.51 -1.73
C LEU A 545 1.96 -12.98 -1.83
N PHE A 546 0.91 -12.23 -2.16
CA PHE A 546 0.98 -10.76 -2.16
C PHE A 546 1.26 -10.18 -0.78
N ALA A 547 0.74 -10.80 0.29
CA ALA A 547 1.05 -10.39 1.66
C ALA A 547 2.54 -10.57 2.00
N ASP A 548 3.17 -11.60 1.43
CA ASP A 548 4.59 -11.89 1.60
C ASP A 548 5.46 -11.02 0.70
N THR A 549 5.12 -10.85 -0.58
CA THR A 549 5.91 -10.09 -1.58
C THR A 549 5.75 -8.59 -1.49
N LYS A 550 4.70 -8.10 -0.82
CA LYS A 550 4.40 -6.67 -0.65
C LYS A 550 4.17 -5.91 -1.97
N ASP A 551 3.74 -6.61 -3.02
CA ASP A 551 3.29 -6.02 -4.29
C ASP A 551 1.84 -5.53 -4.15
N GLU A 552 1.67 -4.36 -3.54
CA GLU A 552 0.37 -3.74 -3.26
C GLU A 552 -0.36 -3.32 -4.54
N THR A 553 0.39 -2.85 -5.54
CA THR A 553 -0.13 -2.41 -6.83
C THR A 553 -0.86 -3.55 -7.53
N PHE A 554 -0.21 -4.70 -7.73
CA PHE A 554 -0.86 -5.82 -8.41
C PHE A 554 -1.89 -6.52 -7.53
N ALA A 555 -1.70 -6.55 -6.20
CA ALA A 555 -2.73 -7.03 -5.28
C ALA A 555 -4.04 -6.23 -5.40
N ALA A 556 -3.96 -4.91 -5.65
CA ALA A 556 -5.14 -4.08 -5.89
C ALA A 556 -5.82 -4.42 -7.24
N ILE A 557 -5.06 -4.68 -8.30
CA ILE A 557 -5.59 -5.18 -9.58
C ILE A 557 -6.29 -6.54 -9.38
N ALA A 558 -5.64 -7.46 -8.65
CA ALA A 558 -6.21 -8.77 -8.34
C ALA A 558 -7.48 -8.66 -7.48
N SER A 559 -7.57 -7.67 -6.59
CA SER A 559 -8.77 -7.40 -5.78
C SER A 559 -9.95 -6.96 -6.64
N LEU A 560 -9.70 -6.14 -7.67
CA LEU A 560 -10.70 -5.79 -8.67
C LEU A 560 -11.20 -7.05 -9.40
N TRP A 561 -10.31 -7.96 -9.78
CA TRP A 561 -10.70 -9.21 -10.45
C TRP A 561 -11.45 -10.17 -9.53
N GLN A 562 -11.03 -10.30 -8.27
CA GLN A 562 -11.71 -11.13 -7.28
C GLN A 562 -13.13 -10.62 -7.00
N ALA A 563 -13.35 -9.31 -7.06
CA ALA A 563 -14.67 -8.75 -6.84
C ALA A 563 -15.71 -9.24 -7.87
N PHE A 564 -15.31 -9.61 -9.09
CA PHE A 564 -16.23 -10.27 -10.05
C PHE A 564 -16.69 -11.65 -9.56
N VAL A 565 -15.82 -12.40 -8.89
CA VAL A 565 -16.19 -13.68 -8.27
C VAL A 565 -17.20 -13.45 -7.14
N LEU A 566 -17.02 -12.40 -6.33
CA LEU A 566 -17.96 -12.04 -5.26
C LEU A 566 -19.34 -11.65 -5.81
N LEU A 567 -19.38 -10.92 -6.93
CA LEU A 567 -20.63 -10.59 -7.62
C LEU A 567 -21.37 -11.85 -8.10
N ASP A 568 -20.65 -12.81 -8.70
CA ASP A 568 -21.23 -14.08 -9.14
C ASP A 568 -21.69 -15.00 -7.99
N GLU A 569 -21.20 -14.76 -6.78
CA GLU A 569 -21.63 -15.43 -5.55
C GLU A 569 -22.77 -14.70 -4.83
N ALA A 570 -23.37 -13.69 -5.47
CA ALA A 570 -24.43 -12.86 -4.91
C ALA A 570 -24.01 -12.11 -3.62
N ARG A 571 -22.74 -11.66 -3.55
CA ARG A 571 -22.17 -10.88 -2.43
C ARG A 571 -21.78 -9.46 -2.88
N PRO A 572 -22.74 -8.62 -3.30
CA PRO A 572 -22.45 -7.32 -3.91
C PRO A 572 -21.88 -6.28 -2.94
N ASP A 573 -22.25 -6.30 -1.66
CA ASP A 573 -21.69 -5.37 -0.67
C ASP A 573 -20.19 -5.63 -0.45
N GLU A 574 -19.80 -6.90 -0.29
CA GLU A 574 -18.39 -7.29 -0.16
C GLU A 574 -17.60 -7.00 -1.43
N ALA A 575 -18.21 -7.17 -2.61
CA ALA A 575 -17.60 -6.77 -3.87
C ALA A 575 -17.37 -5.25 -3.93
N ALA A 576 -18.35 -4.45 -3.50
CA ALA A 576 -18.24 -2.99 -3.48
C ALA A 576 -17.15 -2.51 -2.51
N GLU A 577 -17.02 -3.14 -1.34
CA GLU A 577 -15.95 -2.87 -0.37
C GLU A 577 -14.57 -3.25 -0.92
N ALA A 578 -14.44 -4.43 -1.53
CA ALA A 578 -13.20 -4.87 -2.16
C ALA A 578 -12.77 -3.91 -3.29
N MET A 579 -13.71 -3.45 -4.12
CA MET A 579 -13.45 -2.47 -5.17
C MET A 579 -13.10 -1.08 -4.62
N ALA A 580 -13.70 -0.65 -3.51
CA ALA A 580 -13.34 0.61 -2.83
C ALA A 580 -11.91 0.55 -2.26
N SER A 581 -11.54 -0.57 -1.63
CA SER A 581 -10.17 -0.78 -1.15
C SER A 581 -9.17 -0.85 -2.31
N ALA A 582 -9.53 -1.49 -3.43
CA ALA A 582 -8.70 -1.53 -4.63
C ALA A 582 -8.50 -0.11 -5.20
N GLN A 583 -9.58 0.66 -5.31
CA GLN A 583 -9.56 2.06 -5.78
C GLN A 583 -8.57 2.89 -4.96
N ALA A 584 -8.65 2.87 -3.63
CA ALA A 584 -7.78 3.67 -2.76
C ALA A 584 -6.29 3.29 -2.86
N ARG A 585 -5.97 2.02 -3.17
CA ARG A 585 -4.59 1.56 -3.40
C ARG A 585 -4.08 1.97 -4.78
N LEU A 586 -4.90 1.80 -5.82
CA LEU A 586 -4.58 2.17 -7.20
C LEU A 586 -4.41 3.69 -7.36
N ASP A 587 -5.22 4.48 -6.63
CA ASP A 587 -5.11 5.94 -6.59
C ASP A 587 -3.78 6.39 -6.00
N ARG A 588 -3.40 5.86 -4.82
CA ARG A 588 -2.08 6.11 -4.21
C ARG A 588 -0.92 5.69 -5.10
N ALA A 589 -1.09 4.61 -5.88
CA ALA A 589 -0.08 4.16 -6.83
C ALA A 589 0.00 5.03 -8.10
N GLY A 590 -1.01 5.85 -8.38
CA GLY A 590 -1.13 6.64 -9.61
C GLY A 590 -1.61 5.84 -10.83
N MET A 591 -2.26 4.69 -10.62
CA MET A 591 -2.81 3.85 -11.71
C MET A 591 -4.19 4.34 -12.16
N VAL A 592 -4.20 5.48 -12.84
CA VAL A 592 -5.42 6.28 -13.14
C VAL A 592 -6.56 5.47 -13.78
N VAL A 593 -6.29 4.69 -14.84
CA VAL A 593 -7.34 3.92 -15.54
C VAL A 593 -7.83 2.71 -14.73
N PHE A 594 -6.97 2.06 -13.98
CA PHE A 594 -7.38 0.97 -13.09
C PHE A 594 -8.18 1.50 -11.90
N CYS A 595 -7.81 2.66 -11.34
CA CYS A 595 -8.57 3.35 -10.30
C CYS A 595 -9.99 3.70 -10.79
N ALA A 596 -10.10 4.28 -11.99
CA ALA A 596 -11.40 4.55 -12.61
C ALA A 596 -12.19 3.27 -12.90
N SER A 597 -11.53 2.20 -13.33
CA SER A 597 -12.17 0.88 -13.53
C SER A 597 -12.73 0.32 -12.22
N ALA A 598 -11.98 0.43 -11.11
CA ALA A 598 -12.45 -0.01 -9.80
C ALA A 598 -13.66 0.80 -9.32
N SER A 599 -13.64 2.13 -9.47
CA SER A 599 -14.79 2.97 -9.13
C SER A 599 -16.01 2.69 -10.02
N GLY A 600 -15.80 2.50 -11.32
CA GLY A 600 -16.87 2.17 -12.24
C GLY A 600 -17.51 0.81 -11.96
N TYR A 601 -16.73 -0.25 -11.74
CA TYR A 601 -17.30 -1.54 -11.37
C TYR A 601 -17.91 -1.54 -9.96
N ARG A 602 -17.40 -0.70 -9.05
CA ARG A 602 -18.06 -0.45 -7.75
C ARG A 602 -19.46 0.12 -7.95
N SER A 603 -19.70 0.97 -8.95
CA SER A 603 -21.05 1.43 -9.27
C SER A 603 -21.99 0.28 -9.64
N VAL A 604 -21.51 -0.71 -10.40
CA VAL A 604 -22.28 -1.91 -10.76
C VAL A 604 -22.58 -2.77 -9.53
N ALA A 605 -21.59 -2.97 -8.65
CA ALA A 605 -21.76 -3.70 -7.39
C ALA A 605 -22.78 -3.02 -6.46
N LEU A 606 -22.69 -1.69 -6.28
CA LEU A 606 -23.62 -0.91 -5.47
C LEU A 606 -25.04 -0.93 -6.05
N LEU A 607 -25.17 -0.92 -7.38
CA LEU A 607 -26.46 -1.08 -8.04
C LEU A 607 -27.08 -2.45 -7.75
N LEU A 608 -26.29 -3.53 -7.79
CA LEU A 608 -26.70 -4.89 -7.42
C LEU A 608 -27.03 -5.04 -5.93
N ALA A 609 -26.42 -4.23 -5.07
CA ALA A 609 -26.74 -4.10 -3.65
C ALA A 609 -27.99 -3.22 -3.38
N GLY A 610 -28.57 -2.60 -4.41
CA GLY A 610 -29.75 -1.75 -4.27
C GLY A 610 -29.46 -0.35 -3.72
N ARG A 611 -28.23 0.15 -3.90
CA ARG A 611 -27.76 1.47 -3.41
C ARG A 611 -27.48 2.43 -4.57
N PRO A 612 -28.52 2.89 -5.31
CA PRO A 612 -28.35 3.65 -6.56
C PRO A 612 -27.70 5.03 -6.37
N GLU A 613 -27.88 5.69 -5.23
CA GLU A 613 -27.25 7.00 -4.98
C GLU A 613 -25.73 6.88 -4.89
N GLU A 614 -25.24 5.89 -4.14
CA GLU A 614 -23.80 5.62 -4.04
C GLU A 614 -23.23 5.08 -5.34
N ALA A 615 -24.02 4.30 -6.09
CA ALA A 615 -23.65 3.85 -7.42
C ALA A 615 -23.41 5.04 -8.37
N LEU A 616 -24.25 6.08 -8.32
CA LEU A 616 -24.03 7.30 -9.11
C LEU A 616 -22.73 8.00 -8.76
N VAL A 617 -22.44 8.18 -7.47
CA VAL A 617 -21.18 8.82 -7.04
C VAL A 617 -19.97 8.05 -7.55
N ALA A 618 -19.98 6.72 -7.44
CA ALA A 618 -18.88 5.86 -7.90
C ALA A 618 -18.74 5.83 -9.43
N GLY A 619 -19.86 5.87 -10.17
CA GLY A 619 -19.86 5.88 -11.64
C GLY A 619 -19.44 7.23 -12.23
N ASP A 620 -19.96 8.33 -11.68
CA ASP A 620 -19.69 9.69 -12.17
C ASP A 620 -18.22 10.09 -11.98
N SER A 621 -17.53 9.54 -10.96
CA SER A 621 -16.08 9.74 -10.79
C SER A 621 -15.23 8.96 -11.81
N ALA A 622 -15.74 7.85 -12.34
CA ALA A 622 -15.00 6.95 -13.24
C ALA A 622 -15.07 7.38 -14.72
N ILE A 623 -16.26 7.80 -15.17
CA ILE A 623 -16.57 8.04 -16.59
C ILE A 623 -15.64 9.06 -17.26
N PRO A 624 -15.34 10.24 -16.69
CA PRO A 624 -14.50 11.25 -17.35
C PRO A 624 -13.10 10.71 -17.68
N THR A 625 -12.50 9.97 -16.73
CA THR A 625 -11.17 9.38 -16.86
C THR A 625 -11.13 8.33 -17.96
N LEU A 626 -12.10 7.41 -17.99
CA LEU A 626 -12.15 6.35 -19.00
C LEU A 626 -12.48 6.89 -20.39
N ARG A 627 -13.29 7.95 -20.45
CA ARG A 627 -13.54 8.69 -21.71
C ARG A 627 -12.26 9.32 -22.23
N ALA A 628 -11.47 9.98 -21.38
CA ALA A 628 -10.17 10.55 -21.75
C ALA A 628 -9.18 9.47 -22.22
N ALA A 629 -9.21 8.29 -21.58
CA ALA A 629 -8.45 7.11 -21.97
C ALA A 629 -8.98 6.40 -23.23
N ARG A 630 -10.11 6.83 -23.80
CA ARG A 630 -10.78 6.21 -24.95
C ARG A 630 -11.16 4.73 -24.72
N ASP A 631 -11.42 4.34 -23.47
CA ASP A 631 -11.93 3.00 -23.15
C ASP A 631 -13.44 2.94 -23.42
N VAL A 632 -13.79 2.69 -24.68
CA VAL A 632 -15.18 2.66 -25.15
C VAL A 632 -16.00 1.60 -24.40
N TYR A 633 -15.42 0.43 -24.12
CA TYR A 633 -16.14 -0.68 -23.50
C TYR A 633 -16.57 -0.32 -22.09
N ARG A 634 -15.63 0.04 -21.21
CA ARG A 634 -15.93 0.33 -19.81
C ARG A 634 -16.74 1.61 -19.66
N THR A 635 -16.46 2.63 -20.47
CA THR A 635 -17.25 3.87 -20.47
C THR A 635 -18.72 3.59 -20.79
N THR A 636 -18.99 2.74 -21.80
CA THR A 636 -20.37 2.33 -22.15
C THR A 636 -21.05 1.55 -21.03
N VAL A 637 -20.34 0.61 -20.40
CA VAL A 637 -20.86 -0.16 -19.25
C VAL A 637 -21.24 0.78 -18.10
N PHE A 638 -20.38 1.73 -17.74
CA PHE A 638 -20.64 2.62 -16.59
C PHE A 638 -21.69 3.69 -16.89
N LEU A 639 -21.82 4.16 -18.13
CA LEU A 639 -22.96 4.99 -18.56
C LEU A 639 -24.28 4.21 -18.49
N ALA A 640 -24.27 2.91 -18.84
CA ALA A 640 -25.45 2.07 -18.67
C ALA A 640 -25.83 1.87 -17.20
N ALA A 641 -24.83 1.69 -16.30
CA ALA A 641 -25.06 1.59 -14.85
C ALA A 641 -25.62 2.90 -14.27
N ARG A 642 -25.08 4.03 -14.73
CA ARG A 642 -25.56 5.38 -14.42
C ARG A 642 -27.01 5.55 -14.85
N ALA A 643 -27.37 5.13 -16.07
CA ALA A 643 -28.75 5.20 -16.57
C ALA A 643 -29.73 4.40 -15.70
N LEU A 644 -29.39 3.17 -15.30
CA LEU A 644 -30.23 2.38 -14.40
C LEU A 644 -30.35 2.98 -13.00
N SER A 645 -29.26 3.55 -12.48
CA SER A 645 -29.26 4.21 -11.17
C SER A 645 -30.17 5.45 -11.18
N LEU A 646 -30.08 6.30 -12.22
CA LEU A 646 -30.96 7.46 -12.42
C LEU A 646 -32.42 7.04 -12.62
N ALA A 647 -32.66 5.97 -13.38
CA ALA A 647 -34.00 5.41 -13.58
C ALA A 647 -34.63 4.97 -12.26
N LYS A 648 -33.85 4.31 -11.39
CA LYS A 648 -34.29 3.88 -10.07
C LYS A 648 -34.61 5.05 -9.14
N LEU A 649 -33.91 6.17 -9.31
CA LEU A 649 -34.13 7.43 -8.57
C LEU A 649 -35.16 8.35 -9.24
N GLU A 650 -35.92 7.83 -10.22
CA GLU A 650 -36.98 8.57 -10.94
C GLU A 650 -36.49 9.80 -11.73
N ARG A 651 -35.19 9.88 -12.02
CA ARG A 651 -34.54 10.95 -12.82
C ARG A 651 -34.50 10.58 -14.30
N LEU A 652 -35.67 10.34 -14.90
CA LEU A 652 -35.81 9.72 -16.23
C LEU A 652 -35.18 10.50 -17.39
N ALA A 653 -35.20 11.85 -17.33
CA ALA A 653 -34.58 12.68 -18.36
C ALA A 653 -33.06 12.45 -18.43
N GLU A 654 -32.40 12.53 -17.28
CA GLU A 654 -30.95 12.31 -17.17
C GLU A 654 -30.57 10.85 -17.45
N ALA A 655 -31.42 9.90 -17.06
CA ALA A 655 -31.23 8.48 -17.36
C ALA A 655 -31.21 8.22 -18.88
N ARG A 656 -32.09 8.92 -19.61
CA ARG A 656 -32.15 8.84 -21.07
C ARG A 656 -30.93 9.47 -21.73
N GLU A 657 -30.49 10.64 -21.27
CA GLU A 657 -29.25 11.27 -21.74
C GLU A 657 -28.05 10.34 -21.55
N ALA A 658 -27.91 9.71 -20.38
CA ALA A 658 -26.85 8.74 -20.10
C ALA A 658 -26.88 7.55 -21.07
N LEU A 659 -28.07 7.01 -21.35
CA LEU A 659 -28.23 5.87 -22.25
C LEU A 659 -27.98 6.24 -23.72
N ASP A 660 -28.44 7.41 -24.15
CA ASP A 660 -28.24 7.89 -25.51
C ASP A 660 -26.74 8.15 -25.75
N GLU A 661 -26.02 8.73 -24.77
CA GLU A 661 -24.56 8.85 -24.82
C GLU A 661 -23.87 7.47 -24.93
N ALA A 662 -24.30 6.50 -24.12
CA ALA A 662 -23.75 5.15 -24.16
C ALA A 662 -23.94 4.47 -25.54
N ARG A 663 -25.08 4.71 -26.20
CA ARG A 663 -25.37 4.21 -27.55
C ARG A 663 -24.53 4.89 -28.62
N GLU A 664 -24.33 6.20 -28.52
CA GLU A 664 -23.49 6.97 -29.43
C GLU A 664 -22.04 6.46 -29.38
N LEU A 665 -21.49 6.26 -28.18
CA LEU A 665 -20.17 5.65 -27.99
C LEU A 665 -20.09 4.24 -28.58
N ALA A 666 -21.16 3.46 -28.46
CA ALA A 666 -21.25 2.11 -28.95
C ALA A 666 -21.62 2.00 -30.45
N ALA A 667 -21.71 3.10 -31.22
CA ALA A 667 -22.22 3.08 -32.60
C ALA A 667 -21.29 2.41 -33.67
N GLY A 668 -20.07 2.01 -33.29
CA GLY A 668 -19.11 1.28 -34.15
C GLY A 668 -19.43 -0.23 -34.32
N PRO A 669 -18.46 -1.11 -34.69
CA PRO A 669 -18.67 -2.56 -34.60
C PRO A 669 -18.90 -2.97 -33.14
N VAL A 670 -20.18 -3.03 -32.75
CA VAL A 670 -20.61 -3.14 -31.36
C VAL A 670 -20.22 -4.50 -30.80
N ASN A 671 -19.49 -4.51 -29.69
CA ASN A 671 -19.29 -5.71 -28.91
C ASN A 671 -20.68 -6.29 -28.54
N PRO A 672 -20.96 -7.57 -28.86
CA PRO A 672 -22.28 -8.17 -28.63
C PRO A 672 -22.73 -8.12 -27.15
N ASN A 673 -21.80 -8.01 -26.20
CA ASN A 673 -22.11 -7.79 -24.79
C ASN A 673 -22.74 -6.41 -24.56
N LEU A 674 -22.11 -5.34 -25.09
CA LEU A 674 -22.61 -3.97 -24.97
C LEU A 674 -24.00 -3.83 -25.60
N LYS A 675 -24.23 -4.49 -26.74
CA LYS A 675 -25.55 -4.51 -27.37
C LYS A 675 -26.63 -5.07 -26.43
N CYS A 676 -26.33 -6.15 -25.70
CA CYS A 676 -27.28 -6.74 -24.75
C CYS A 676 -27.47 -5.86 -23.51
N VAL A 677 -26.38 -5.31 -22.95
CA VAL A 677 -26.44 -4.36 -21.81
C VAL A 677 -27.32 -3.16 -22.16
N LEU A 678 -27.06 -2.52 -23.30
CA LEU A 678 -27.83 -1.36 -23.76
C LEU A 678 -29.29 -1.72 -24.06
N ALA A 679 -29.57 -2.92 -24.59
CA ALA A 679 -30.95 -3.38 -24.83
C ALA A 679 -31.73 -3.55 -23.51
N VAL A 680 -31.12 -4.10 -22.47
CA VAL A 680 -31.73 -4.20 -21.14
C VAL A 680 -32.07 -2.81 -20.60
N CYS A 681 -31.11 -1.87 -20.61
CA CYS A 681 -31.35 -0.50 -20.11
C CYS A 681 -32.39 0.25 -20.94
N THR A 682 -32.41 0.05 -22.26
CA THR A 682 -33.40 0.62 -23.18
C THR A 682 -34.81 0.22 -22.76
N GLU A 683 -35.01 -1.08 -22.62
CA GLU A 683 -36.32 -1.64 -22.31
C GLU A 683 -36.81 -1.16 -20.93
N VAL A 684 -35.93 -1.10 -19.92
CA VAL A 684 -36.25 -0.51 -18.61
C VAL A 684 -36.81 0.91 -18.75
N LEU A 685 -36.10 1.78 -19.49
CA LEU A 685 -36.53 3.17 -19.65
C LEU A 685 -37.81 3.33 -20.48
N GLU A 686 -38.01 2.49 -21.49
CA GLU A 686 -39.23 2.52 -22.30
C GLU A 686 -40.46 2.11 -21.50
N GLU A 687 -40.37 1.08 -20.66
CA GLU A 687 -41.46 0.65 -19.78
C GLU A 687 -41.81 1.71 -18.73
N LEU A 688 -40.80 2.30 -18.08
CA LEU A 688 -41.01 3.41 -17.14
C LEU A 688 -41.71 4.60 -17.83
N ARG A 689 -41.37 4.90 -19.09
CA ARG A 689 -42.02 5.97 -19.87
C ARG A 689 -43.48 5.65 -20.21
N ARG A 690 -43.82 4.39 -20.46
CA ARG A 690 -45.19 3.95 -20.79
C ARG A 690 -46.14 4.04 -19.58
N GLY A 691 -45.63 4.33 -18.38
CA GLY A 691 -46.40 4.23 -17.13
C GLY A 691 -46.82 2.79 -16.83
N GLY A 692 -46.19 1.83 -17.52
CA GLY A 692 -46.39 0.40 -17.32
C GLY A 692 -45.73 -0.05 -16.02
N GLY A 693 -46.27 -1.11 -15.42
CA GLY A 693 -45.57 -1.81 -14.35
C GLY A 693 -44.26 -2.43 -14.87
N TYR A 694 -43.48 -2.94 -13.94
CA TYR A 694 -42.13 -3.48 -14.15
C TYR A 694 -42.07 -4.78 -15.01
N GLU A 695 -42.38 -4.70 -16.30
CA GLU A 695 -42.37 -5.85 -17.21
C GLU A 695 -41.48 -5.61 -18.44
N LEU A 696 -40.18 -5.92 -18.32
CA LEU A 696 -39.29 -6.03 -19.49
C LEU A 696 -39.88 -6.96 -20.57
N ALA A 697 -39.78 -6.58 -21.84
CA ALA A 697 -40.15 -7.47 -22.96
C ALA A 697 -39.44 -8.83 -22.86
N ARG A 698 -40.24 -9.91 -22.98
CA ARG A 698 -39.77 -11.30 -22.87
C ARG A 698 -38.60 -11.61 -23.80
N ASP A 699 -38.61 -11.07 -25.02
CA ASP A 699 -37.56 -11.32 -26.01
C ASP A 699 -36.22 -10.67 -25.62
N VAL A 700 -36.26 -9.49 -24.98
CA VAL A 700 -35.08 -8.80 -24.44
C VAL A 700 -34.49 -9.59 -23.28
N VAL A 701 -35.34 -10.05 -22.35
CA VAL A 701 -34.92 -10.89 -21.21
C VAL A 701 -34.32 -12.22 -21.70
N GLN A 702 -34.94 -12.88 -22.67
CA GLN A 702 -34.44 -14.17 -23.19
C GLN A 702 -33.11 -14.01 -23.93
N CYS A 703 -32.97 -12.95 -24.73
CA CYS A 703 -31.72 -12.61 -25.40
C CYS A 703 -30.61 -12.31 -24.38
N ALA A 704 -30.90 -11.50 -23.36
CA ALA A 704 -29.97 -11.18 -22.28
C ALA A 704 -29.57 -12.43 -21.48
N ARG A 705 -30.51 -13.31 -21.12
CA ARG A 705 -30.23 -14.58 -20.43
C ARG A 705 -29.30 -15.49 -21.23
N THR A 706 -29.55 -15.65 -22.52
CA THR A 706 -28.69 -16.45 -23.40
C THR A 706 -27.26 -15.89 -23.44
N ARG A 707 -27.12 -14.55 -23.44
CA ARG A 707 -25.80 -13.91 -23.46
C ARG A 707 -25.12 -13.87 -22.09
N ALA A 708 -25.88 -13.82 -21.00
CA ALA A 708 -25.40 -13.87 -19.62
C ALA A 708 -24.67 -15.18 -19.28
N GLU A 709 -24.89 -16.25 -20.06
CA GLU A 709 -24.10 -17.49 -19.98
C GLU A 709 -22.61 -17.27 -20.31
N VAL A 710 -22.27 -16.25 -21.09
CA VAL A 710 -20.92 -16.03 -21.63
C VAL A 710 -20.40 -14.60 -21.38
N SER A 711 -21.11 -13.79 -20.60
CA SER A 711 -20.71 -12.42 -20.26
C SER A 711 -21.20 -12.02 -18.86
N SER A 712 -20.23 -11.76 -17.98
CA SER A 712 -20.46 -11.29 -16.61
C SER A 712 -21.18 -9.94 -16.60
N ASP A 713 -20.79 -8.99 -17.47
CA ASP A 713 -21.47 -7.68 -17.57
C ASP A 713 -22.96 -7.84 -17.91
N VAL A 714 -23.31 -8.64 -18.92
CA VAL A 714 -24.73 -8.85 -19.28
C VAL A 714 -25.50 -9.49 -18.13
N ARG A 715 -24.88 -10.44 -17.42
CA ARG A 715 -25.46 -11.08 -16.24
C ARG A 715 -25.72 -10.08 -15.11
N PHE A 716 -24.73 -9.27 -14.75
CA PHE A 716 -24.86 -8.26 -13.70
C PHE A 716 -25.95 -7.24 -14.01
N PHE A 717 -26.06 -6.79 -15.26
CA PHE A 717 -27.10 -5.82 -15.65
C PHE A 717 -28.50 -6.42 -15.64
N LEU A 718 -28.65 -7.66 -16.10
CA LEU A 718 -29.93 -8.37 -16.02
C LEU A 718 -30.34 -8.57 -14.55
N GLU A 719 -29.41 -9.02 -13.71
CA GLU A 719 -29.66 -9.22 -12.27
C GLU A 719 -29.96 -7.92 -11.55
N ALA A 720 -29.24 -6.83 -11.86
CA ALA A 720 -29.53 -5.50 -11.32
C ALA A 720 -30.94 -5.06 -11.72
N ALA A 721 -31.34 -5.23 -12.98
CA ALA A 721 -32.69 -4.91 -13.42
C ALA A 721 -33.75 -5.73 -12.65
N GLU A 722 -33.52 -7.03 -12.45
CA GLU A 722 -34.41 -7.91 -11.68
C GLU A 722 -34.51 -7.50 -10.19
N ARG A 723 -33.38 -7.19 -9.53
CA ARG A 723 -33.32 -6.83 -8.10
C ARG A 723 -33.89 -5.45 -7.80
N LEU A 724 -33.67 -4.49 -8.69
CA LEU A 724 -34.24 -3.15 -8.57
C LEU A 724 -35.75 -3.12 -8.82
N GLY A 725 -36.32 -4.27 -9.17
CA GLY A 725 -37.74 -4.48 -9.30
C GLY A 725 -38.26 -4.23 -10.71
N PHE A 726 -37.39 -4.03 -11.72
CA PHE A 726 -37.80 -3.77 -13.11
C PHE A 726 -38.31 -5.01 -13.87
N VAL A 727 -38.30 -6.20 -13.23
CA VAL A 727 -38.75 -7.47 -13.80
C VAL A 727 -39.76 -8.16 -12.88
N SER A 728 -40.95 -8.46 -13.41
CA SER A 728 -42.03 -9.12 -12.66
C SER A 728 -41.72 -10.58 -12.31
N ALA A 729 -42.31 -11.07 -11.20
CA ALA A 729 -42.21 -12.47 -10.77
C ALA A 729 -42.70 -13.48 -11.84
N ARG A 730 -43.61 -13.06 -12.73
CA ARG A 730 -44.14 -13.89 -13.82
C ARG A 730 -43.11 -14.08 -14.95
N ALA A 731 -42.32 -13.05 -15.25
CA ALA A 731 -41.17 -13.12 -16.16
C ALA A 731 -39.98 -13.88 -15.54
N ARG A 732 -39.81 -13.85 -14.20
CA ARG A 732 -38.84 -14.70 -13.49
C ARG A 732 -39.12 -16.20 -13.66
N SER A 733 -40.39 -16.61 -13.79
CA SER A 733 -40.81 -18.03 -13.90
C SER A 733 -40.96 -18.59 -15.33
N ALA A 734 -40.61 -17.83 -16.37
CA ALA A 734 -40.97 -18.20 -17.74
C ALA A 734 -40.00 -19.21 -18.40
N SER A 735 -40.09 -20.49 -18.03
CA SER A 735 -39.90 -21.62 -18.94
C SER A 735 -40.26 -22.97 -18.30
N VAL A 736 -41.54 -23.37 -18.32
CA VAL A 736 -41.82 -24.82 -18.33
C VAL A 736 -41.79 -25.29 -19.77
N GLN A 737 -40.62 -25.75 -20.24
CA GLN A 737 -40.52 -26.40 -21.55
C GLN A 737 -41.24 -27.76 -21.46
N ARG A 738 -42.26 -28.00 -22.31
CA ARG A 738 -42.84 -29.35 -22.44
C ARG A 738 -41.91 -30.19 -23.30
N LEU A 739 -41.36 -31.25 -22.71
CA LEU A 739 -40.57 -32.27 -23.39
C LEU A 739 -41.44 -33.48 -23.64
N TRP A 740 -41.57 -33.90 -24.89
CA TRP A 740 -42.18 -35.18 -25.25
C TRP A 740 -41.11 -36.12 -25.81
N VAL A 741 -41.11 -37.38 -25.36
CA VAL A 741 -40.15 -38.41 -25.80
C VAL A 741 -40.91 -39.68 -26.16
N SER A 742 -40.68 -40.18 -27.39
CA SER A 742 -41.32 -41.41 -27.89
C SER A 742 -40.87 -42.67 -27.12
N ALA A 743 -41.60 -43.78 -27.29
CA ALA A 743 -41.40 -45.04 -26.55
C ALA A 743 -39.93 -45.54 -26.53
N GLY A 744 -39.18 -45.39 -27.63
CA GLY A 744 -37.74 -45.70 -27.67
C GLY A 744 -36.82 -44.51 -27.92
N GLY A 745 -37.27 -43.28 -27.62
CA GLY A 745 -36.47 -42.05 -27.68
C GLY A 745 -36.03 -41.61 -29.08
N HIS A 746 -36.58 -42.20 -30.13
CA HIS A 746 -36.22 -41.92 -31.52
C HIS A 746 -36.92 -40.68 -32.08
N GLU A 747 -37.97 -40.19 -31.43
CA GLU A 747 -38.54 -38.87 -31.70
C GLU A 747 -38.66 -38.09 -30.38
N VAL A 748 -38.16 -36.86 -30.38
CA VAL A 748 -38.20 -35.96 -29.23
C VAL A 748 -38.81 -34.63 -29.66
N ARG A 749 -39.70 -34.06 -28.86
CA ARG A 749 -40.28 -32.73 -29.11
C ARG A 749 -40.06 -31.83 -27.90
N VAL A 750 -39.63 -30.59 -28.14
CA VAL A 750 -39.47 -29.56 -27.10
C VAL A 750 -40.07 -28.27 -27.60
N GLY A 751 -41.20 -27.86 -27.02
CA GLY A 751 -42.03 -26.82 -27.60
C GLY A 751 -42.46 -27.20 -29.03
N GLU A 752 -42.14 -26.36 -30.01
CA GLU A 752 -42.41 -26.62 -31.44
C GLU A 752 -41.29 -27.40 -32.15
N LEU A 753 -40.12 -27.57 -31.51
CA LEU A 753 -38.97 -28.25 -32.10
C LEU A 753 -39.18 -29.76 -32.13
N ARG A 754 -38.94 -30.38 -33.28
CA ARG A 754 -38.97 -31.84 -33.48
C ARG A 754 -37.58 -32.38 -33.82
N ILE A 755 -37.11 -33.36 -33.06
CA ILE A 755 -35.80 -33.99 -33.21
C ILE A 755 -35.99 -35.47 -33.59
N ASP A 756 -35.46 -35.88 -34.75
CA ASP A 756 -35.44 -37.27 -35.20
C ASP A 756 -34.08 -37.92 -34.88
N LEU A 757 -34.12 -38.99 -34.09
CA LEU A 757 -32.96 -39.76 -33.64
C LEU A 757 -32.98 -41.21 -34.17
N ARG A 758 -33.82 -41.57 -35.15
CA ARG A 758 -33.93 -42.95 -35.69
C ARG A 758 -32.60 -43.53 -36.18
N ARG A 759 -31.74 -42.69 -36.77
CA ARG A 759 -30.39 -43.07 -37.25
C ARG A 759 -29.29 -42.88 -36.20
N ARG A 760 -29.62 -42.38 -35.00
CA ARG A 760 -28.67 -42.04 -33.91
C ARG A 760 -29.02 -42.82 -32.63
N GLN A 761 -28.95 -44.15 -32.74
CA GLN A 761 -29.39 -45.08 -31.69
C GLN A 761 -28.82 -44.82 -30.28
N PRO A 762 -27.53 -44.48 -30.09
CA PRO A 762 -27.03 -44.14 -28.76
C PRO A 762 -27.68 -42.88 -28.16
N LEU A 763 -27.95 -41.86 -28.97
CA LEU A 763 -28.58 -40.62 -28.51
C LEU A 763 -30.05 -40.86 -28.13
N ALA A 764 -30.77 -41.66 -28.91
CA ALA A 764 -32.16 -42.05 -28.63
C ALA A 764 -32.28 -42.78 -27.29
N ARG A 765 -31.35 -43.72 -27.00
CA ARG A 765 -31.32 -44.44 -25.72
C ARG A 765 -30.97 -43.56 -24.54
N LEU A 766 -30.00 -42.65 -24.70
CA LEU A 766 -29.60 -41.72 -23.65
C LEU A 766 -30.73 -40.77 -23.26
N ILE A 767 -31.39 -40.13 -24.23
CA ILE A 767 -32.50 -39.21 -23.92
C ILE A 767 -33.71 -39.94 -23.33
N ARG A 768 -33.97 -41.17 -23.80
CA ARG A 768 -35.01 -42.03 -23.21
C ARG A 768 -34.71 -42.37 -21.75
N HIS A 769 -33.48 -42.79 -21.46
CA HIS A 769 -33.06 -43.15 -20.10
C HIS A 769 -33.11 -41.95 -19.15
N LEU A 770 -32.67 -40.77 -19.60
CA LEU A 770 -32.79 -39.52 -18.83
C LEU A 770 -34.25 -39.15 -18.57
N ALA A 771 -35.14 -39.33 -19.55
CA ALA A 771 -36.56 -39.08 -19.40
C ALA A 771 -37.24 -40.06 -18.42
N GLU A 772 -36.96 -41.36 -18.52
CA GLU A 772 -37.44 -42.35 -17.56
C GLU A 772 -36.93 -42.06 -16.14
N ARG A 773 -35.67 -41.66 -16.02
CA ARG A 773 -35.10 -41.36 -14.71
C ARG A 773 -35.70 -40.10 -14.10
N HIS A 774 -35.94 -39.08 -14.92
CA HIS A 774 -36.64 -37.87 -14.51
C HIS A 774 -38.11 -38.14 -14.14
N ALA A 775 -38.80 -39.04 -14.84
CA ALA A 775 -40.17 -39.44 -14.46
C ALA A 775 -40.22 -40.19 -13.12
N ALA A 776 -39.23 -41.02 -12.83
CA ALA A 776 -39.17 -41.83 -11.61
C ALA A 776 -38.62 -41.05 -10.39
N ALA A 777 -37.64 -40.16 -10.60
CA ALA A 777 -37.06 -39.32 -9.56
C ALA A 777 -36.57 -37.99 -10.18
N PRO A 778 -37.45 -36.98 -10.28
CA PRO A 778 -37.10 -35.68 -10.86
C PRO A 778 -35.87 -35.06 -10.18
N GLY A 779 -34.94 -34.53 -10.99
CA GLY A 779 -33.74 -33.85 -10.51
C GLY A 779 -32.59 -34.77 -10.05
N GLN A 780 -32.80 -36.08 -9.90
CA GLN A 780 -31.73 -36.99 -9.52
C GLN A 780 -30.76 -37.21 -10.72
N PRO A 781 -29.45 -36.91 -10.57
CA PRO A 781 -28.48 -37.08 -11.64
C PRO A 781 -28.23 -38.55 -11.95
N THR A 782 -28.12 -38.85 -13.25
CA THR A 782 -27.69 -40.15 -13.78
C THR A 782 -26.19 -40.11 -14.00
N THR A 783 -25.47 -41.04 -13.40
CA THR A 783 -24.01 -41.08 -13.44
C THR A 783 -23.49 -41.40 -14.84
N THR A 784 -22.24 -41.03 -15.12
CA THR A 784 -21.58 -41.35 -16.40
C THR A 784 -21.55 -42.86 -16.67
N ALA A 785 -21.40 -43.69 -15.63
CA ALA A 785 -21.40 -45.15 -15.75
C ALA A 785 -22.78 -45.69 -16.17
N GLU A 786 -23.86 -45.17 -15.59
CA GLU A 786 -25.24 -45.51 -15.97
C GLU A 786 -25.55 -45.10 -17.40
N LEU A 787 -25.13 -43.90 -17.81
CA LEU A 787 -25.30 -43.41 -19.18
C LEU A 787 -24.50 -44.21 -20.20
N VAL A 788 -23.29 -44.66 -19.86
CA VAL A 788 -22.53 -45.58 -20.73
C VAL A 788 -23.31 -46.88 -20.95
N SER A 789 -23.88 -47.45 -19.87
CA SER A 789 -24.66 -48.68 -19.94
C SER A 789 -25.94 -48.52 -20.77
N ALA A 790 -26.62 -47.38 -20.64
CA ALA A 790 -27.83 -47.06 -21.40
C ALA A 790 -27.56 -46.76 -22.90
N GLY A 791 -26.54 -45.95 -23.20
CA GLY A 791 -26.24 -45.54 -24.58
C GLY A 791 -25.61 -46.64 -25.44
N TRP A 792 -24.77 -47.48 -24.83
CA TRP A 792 -23.99 -48.53 -25.50
C TRP A 792 -24.10 -49.88 -24.79
N PRO A 793 -25.31 -50.47 -24.71
CA PRO A 793 -25.53 -51.73 -24.02
C PRO A 793 -24.62 -52.83 -24.58
N GLY A 794 -23.96 -53.57 -23.68
CA GLY A 794 -23.09 -54.69 -24.01
C GLY A 794 -21.64 -54.32 -24.40
N GLN A 795 -21.27 -53.04 -24.47
CA GLN A 795 -19.88 -52.64 -24.75
C GLN A 795 -19.08 -52.47 -23.45
N ARG A 796 -17.90 -53.10 -23.35
CA ARG A 796 -16.93 -52.84 -22.28
C ARG A 796 -16.03 -51.68 -22.70
N LEU A 797 -16.18 -50.52 -22.06
CA LEU A 797 -15.41 -49.31 -22.32
C LEU A 797 -14.54 -48.95 -21.10
N ILE A 798 -13.30 -48.51 -21.34
CA ILE A 798 -12.44 -47.94 -20.30
C ILE A 798 -13.06 -46.61 -19.82
N ALA A 799 -12.99 -46.30 -18.52
CA ALA A 799 -13.70 -45.20 -17.89
C ALA A 799 -13.56 -43.84 -18.61
N ALA A 800 -12.33 -43.46 -18.98
CA ALA A 800 -12.05 -42.21 -19.71
C ALA A 800 -12.68 -42.18 -21.11
N ALA A 801 -12.66 -43.29 -21.85
CA ALA A 801 -13.26 -43.40 -23.17
C ALA A 801 -14.80 -43.41 -23.12
N GLY A 802 -15.37 -44.04 -22.08
CA GLY A 802 -16.81 -44.00 -21.80
C GLY A 802 -17.29 -42.58 -21.48
N ALA A 803 -16.57 -41.88 -20.61
CA ALA A 803 -16.87 -40.49 -20.25
C ALA A 803 -16.82 -39.55 -21.46
N GLN A 804 -15.80 -39.68 -22.33
CA GLN A 804 -15.70 -38.87 -23.53
C GLN A 804 -16.86 -39.14 -24.53
N ARG A 805 -17.29 -40.40 -24.67
CA ARG A 805 -18.44 -40.73 -25.54
C ARG A 805 -19.76 -40.18 -25.00
N VAL A 806 -19.98 -40.25 -23.69
CA VAL A 806 -21.15 -39.61 -23.04
C VAL A 806 -21.10 -38.10 -23.26
N TRP A 807 -19.94 -37.47 -23.06
CA TRP A 807 -19.77 -36.04 -23.27
C TRP A 807 -20.11 -35.63 -24.71
N VAL A 808 -19.58 -36.32 -25.73
CA VAL A 808 -19.89 -36.04 -27.15
C VAL A 808 -21.38 -36.26 -27.46
N ALA A 809 -21.97 -37.35 -26.96
CA ALA A 809 -23.38 -37.68 -27.21
C ALA A 809 -24.33 -36.65 -26.57
N VAL A 810 -24.08 -36.27 -25.31
CA VAL A 810 -24.85 -35.23 -24.61
C VAL A 810 -24.62 -33.86 -25.23
N ALA A 811 -23.39 -33.51 -25.60
CA ALA A 811 -23.10 -32.27 -26.34
C ALA A 811 -23.86 -32.22 -27.68
N THR A 812 -24.00 -33.36 -28.36
CA THR A 812 -24.78 -33.46 -29.60
C THR A 812 -26.28 -33.30 -29.35
N LEU A 813 -26.85 -33.93 -28.32
CA LEU A 813 -28.24 -33.72 -27.91
C LEU A 813 -28.51 -32.25 -27.54
N ARG A 814 -27.61 -31.63 -26.79
CA ARG A 814 -27.68 -30.20 -26.43
C ARG A 814 -27.63 -29.30 -27.67
N LYS A 815 -26.81 -29.63 -28.67
CA LYS A 815 -26.76 -28.91 -29.97
C LYS A 815 -28.03 -29.09 -30.82
N LEU A 816 -28.75 -30.20 -30.65
CA LEU A 816 -30.03 -30.46 -31.33
C LEU A 816 -31.23 -29.75 -30.68
N GLY A 817 -31.00 -28.87 -29.71
CA GLY A 817 -32.05 -28.09 -29.05
C GLY A 817 -32.47 -28.60 -27.67
N LEU A 818 -31.70 -29.50 -27.05
CA LEU A 818 -31.93 -29.98 -25.67
C LEU A 818 -30.97 -29.37 -24.66
N ARG A 819 -30.41 -28.18 -24.95
CA ARG A 819 -29.41 -27.53 -24.10
C ARG A 819 -29.97 -27.21 -22.70
N ASP A 820 -31.17 -26.66 -22.66
CA ASP A 820 -31.81 -26.20 -21.41
C ASP A 820 -32.61 -27.34 -20.74
N VAL A 821 -32.76 -28.45 -21.47
CA VAL A 821 -33.47 -29.64 -21.03
C VAL A 821 -32.54 -30.59 -20.29
N ILE A 822 -31.28 -30.75 -20.71
CA ILE A 822 -30.32 -31.68 -20.08
C ILE A 822 -29.34 -30.88 -19.21
N VAL A 823 -29.43 -31.01 -17.89
CA VAL A 823 -28.56 -30.33 -16.91
C VAL A 823 -27.38 -31.22 -16.54
N ARG A 824 -26.22 -30.60 -16.32
CA ARG A 824 -25.00 -31.27 -15.83
C ARG A 824 -24.78 -30.90 -14.36
N SER A 825 -24.37 -31.89 -13.57
CA SER A 825 -23.94 -31.74 -12.18
C SER A 825 -22.62 -32.49 -11.95
N ASP A 826 -22.02 -32.31 -10.78
CA ASP A 826 -20.82 -33.05 -10.34
C ASP A 826 -21.04 -34.58 -10.30
N LEU A 827 -22.30 -35.01 -10.20
CA LEU A 827 -22.68 -36.42 -10.07
C LEU A 827 -23.13 -37.06 -11.40
N GLY A 828 -23.26 -36.29 -12.48
CA GLY A 828 -23.70 -36.77 -13.78
C GLY A 828 -24.68 -35.84 -14.49
N TYR A 829 -25.61 -36.40 -15.27
CA TYR A 829 -26.57 -35.65 -16.08
C TYR A 829 -28.01 -35.95 -15.68
N SER A 830 -28.88 -34.95 -15.69
CA SER A 830 -30.33 -35.09 -15.45
C SER A 830 -31.12 -34.23 -16.43
N LEU A 831 -32.44 -34.39 -16.45
CA LEU A 831 -33.31 -33.40 -17.07
C LEU A 831 -33.62 -32.27 -16.06
N SER A 832 -33.71 -31.03 -16.56
CA SER A 832 -34.06 -29.85 -15.76
C SER A 832 -35.38 -30.06 -15.03
N LEU A 833 -35.44 -29.62 -13.76
CA LEU A 833 -36.67 -29.63 -12.95
C LEU A 833 -37.76 -28.73 -13.52
N GLU A 834 -37.39 -27.81 -14.39
CA GLU A 834 -38.30 -26.87 -15.05
C GLU A 834 -38.97 -27.50 -16.28
N VAL A 835 -38.64 -28.75 -16.65
CA VAL A 835 -39.22 -29.42 -17.82
C VAL A 835 -40.48 -30.21 -17.44
N ALA A 836 -41.59 -29.96 -18.13
CA ALA A 836 -42.78 -30.82 -18.04
C ALA A 836 -42.64 -32.00 -19.02
N LEU A 837 -42.34 -33.19 -18.51
CA LEU A 837 -42.11 -34.38 -19.32
C LEU A 837 -43.43 -35.11 -19.66
N GLN A 838 -43.60 -35.46 -20.94
CA GLN A 838 -44.59 -36.40 -21.45
C GLN A 838 -43.85 -37.57 -22.10
N LEU A 839 -43.96 -38.76 -21.51
CA LEU A 839 -43.28 -39.96 -21.96
C LEU A 839 -44.31 -40.91 -22.59
N ASP A 840 -44.08 -41.35 -23.82
CA ASP A 840 -44.91 -42.43 -24.39
C ASP A 840 -44.63 -43.74 -23.63
N PRO A 841 -45.68 -44.53 -23.31
CA PRO A 841 -45.51 -45.86 -22.73
C PRO A 841 -44.70 -46.75 -23.67
N ALA A 842 -43.84 -47.58 -23.07
CA ALA A 842 -42.90 -48.45 -23.76
C ALA A 842 -43.59 -49.55 -24.59
#